data_AF-A0A4Y9YDR1-F1
#
_entry.id   AF-A0A4Y9YDR1-F1
#
_cell.length_a   1.000
_cell.length_b   1.000
_cell.length_c   1.000
_cell.angle_alpha   90.00
_cell.angle_beta   90.00
_cell.angle_gamma   90.00
#
_symmetry.space_group_name_H-M   'P 1'
#
loop_
_entity.id
_entity.type
_entity.pdbx_description
1 polymer ?
#
loop_
_entity_poly.entity_id
_entity_poly.type
_entity_poly.pdbx_seq_one_letter_code
_entity_poly.pdbx_strand_id
1 'polypeptide(L)'
;MSYQPKTHLLRSGVPQRLDGHRPLRHIPLDVYLETFDYFQVGESFSERECKIILSNIIPVCRLFRAICLPRRLRSLTLSSQQKGLIKFTRTKFHEPQVNLCVYVRALRIADWLPESPGLSESDIDSEYEDEIVQNIQNAWVYRGIMSRLCETLPRFQNVTELIIDHAMLGLSVFIHIPLMDSLCSVDIAHCVFDDPLTDRAYRLIYHMTPRTPWRKLRFVENTGYEKALHALATMASTSALESFTTTEWYVARAFLTHEKKALVNLKTLDIPCDEPDVIGKFLAVTPTITTLAITGLPEFTVGVQTHLQLPPSALPNLHTLNCNSVLLEELVSGRPVSNIEVFTTNCGAPIPNALSTTDILSTLSRSSAQIKNLGIEDTAPSLSDEELNLGYFAQLERLTWYPSIHEHDLTEMIKSKRLPANGVIWHPTVPTVNIVCEYYLQEALVPVYDLQAQHDLLCPFFASLFPGATTITTTPGIEWRKYMLGSPSVPVWKPVVIARDDVRSHILADPDAYTLKKDYEGCLKGLFEEDELDPLLKSVLGIEDDIEFFSEYEILLRLQKMSTVIEEDDHVDICLTGNGSGVRAPHYYCLHVLHESVASIELIIDDVEPTGDSYPNMSSIEVVTLLNVTVPERRDGSNTLQQIPADVYYDIFDYFQVGETFSGRECKTIFSNLIPVCRLFRAICLPRRLRSLTLPIQKKDLVKFTGTNFHEPYINLYAFVSALRFADRLPKPLFESDGSESEDGIAQRIQNAWVYRSIILPLCDNLPRFQNVTELTIDDTVLGLRVFTYIALMDSLCSVDIAHCVFDDTPTDRASRIIHPVTPWRKLRFVKNEWYDKAVQALATIACTPALETFITNEWHVARTFLTHEKKALVNLKMLDIPGDEPDVIGKFLAVTPTISTLTIRDGPQFATGDQAPLRLPPSALPNLHTLRCDSVLLEELVSGRPVSNVEVTNTNFGAYTPDASSTADFLSILNRSSAPIRGLGLEVFASKLTDAKGLNLRNFAQLERFTFYAADDERGFTEIIKSEDLAASKAIWHPTVSTVNIVFDYCVEPDLVLAYDLQVDHDLLCPLFEILFPGVKTITTCPGIEWRKHMHGSPSAPVWKPVVIARDDVRSHILSNADACVVTKDYEGCLKGLFEEEELNLPLKRALGIEDDG
;
A
#
# COMPACT_ATOMS: atom_id res chain seq x y z
N MET A 1 -19.12 41.29 19.25
CA MET A 1 -20.00 41.31 20.44
C MET A 1 -19.31 40.57 21.58
N SER A 2 -18.93 41.28 22.65
CA SER A 2 -18.39 40.66 23.86
C SER A 2 -19.54 39.98 24.61
N TYR A 3 -19.44 38.67 24.83
CA TYR A 3 -20.36 37.98 25.72
C TYR A 3 -20.03 38.47 27.13
N GLN A 4 -20.73 39.49 27.62
CA GLN A 4 -20.64 39.85 29.03
C GLN A 4 -21.33 38.70 29.80
N PRO A 5 -20.59 37.90 30.60
CA PRO A 5 -21.23 36.90 31.44
C PRO A 5 -22.31 37.60 32.27
N LYS A 6 -23.45 36.96 32.53
CA LYS A 6 -24.53 37.53 33.36
C LYS A 6 -23.97 37.95 34.72
N THR A 7 -23.50 39.19 34.83
CA THR A 7 -22.74 39.75 35.97
C THR A 7 -23.59 39.86 37.23
N HIS A 8 -24.91 39.72 37.08
CA HIS A 8 -25.87 39.69 38.18
C HIS A 8 -25.61 38.56 39.21
N LEU A 9 -24.94 37.47 38.84
CA LEU A 9 -24.58 36.37 39.74
C LEU A 9 -23.29 36.59 40.56
N LEU A 10 -22.53 37.66 40.30
CA LEU A 10 -21.28 37.97 41.01
C LEU A 10 -21.45 39.00 42.14
N ARG A 11 -22.69 39.35 42.52
CA ARG A 11 -22.95 40.38 43.54
C ARG A 11 -22.74 39.87 44.98
N SER A 12 -21.75 40.49 45.64
CA SER A 12 -21.68 40.82 47.08
C SER A 12 -20.94 39.90 48.08
N GLY A 13 -19.90 39.17 47.67
CA GLY A 13 -18.91 38.62 48.61
C GLY A 13 -17.50 39.03 48.23
N VAL A 14 -16.67 39.41 49.21
CA VAL A 14 -15.21 39.46 49.00
C VAL A 14 -14.78 38.11 48.44
N PRO A 15 -13.99 38.03 47.34
CA PRO A 15 -13.60 36.75 46.77
C PRO A 15 -12.88 35.92 47.83
N GLN A 16 -13.47 34.80 48.22
CA GLN A 16 -12.87 33.86 49.15
C GLN A 16 -12.14 32.79 48.37
N ARG A 17 -10.94 32.41 48.83
CA ARG A 17 -10.23 31.26 48.28
C ARG A 17 -11.10 30.00 48.31
N LEU A 18 -10.86 29.07 47.39
CA LEU A 18 -11.62 27.80 47.36
C LEU A 18 -11.47 26.99 48.67
N ASP A 19 -10.36 27.17 49.39
CA ASP A 19 -10.15 26.60 50.73
C ASP A 19 -11.05 27.22 51.83
N GLY A 20 -11.76 28.31 51.54
CA GLY A 20 -12.68 28.99 52.46
C GLY A 20 -12.02 29.73 53.62
N HIS A 21 -10.69 29.67 53.76
CA HIS A 21 -10.01 30.08 55.00
C HIS A 21 -9.37 31.46 54.95
N ARG A 22 -9.16 32.05 53.76
CA ARG A 22 -8.61 33.42 53.63
C ARG A 22 -9.31 34.23 52.54
N PRO A 23 -9.87 35.42 52.85
CA PRO A 23 -10.36 36.34 51.83
C PRO A 23 -9.18 36.90 51.02
N LEU A 24 -9.37 37.07 49.71
CA LEU A 24 -8.41 37.82 48.89
C LEU A 24 -8.46 39.31 49.25
N ARG A 25 -7.35 40.03 49.06
CA ARG A 25 -7.33 41.49 49.23
C ARG A 25 -8.39 42.12 48.32
N HIS A 26 -9.04 43.18 48.79
CA HIS A 26 -10.13 43.85 48.08
C HIS A 26 -9.60 44.64 46.87
N ILE A 27 -9.31 43.94 45.77
CA ILE A 27 -9.00 44.52 44.48
C ILE A 27 -10.31 44.67 43.69
N PRO A 28 -10.58 45.83 43.05
CA PRO A 28 -11.75 46.02 42.20
C PRO A 28 -11.84 45.00 41.04
N LEU A 29 -13.07 44.63 40.64
CA LEU A 29 -13.31 43.62 39.61
C LEU A 29 -12.75 44.02 38.24
N ASP A 30 -12.86 45.28 37.88
CA ASP A 30 -12.29 45.91 36.69
C ASP A 30 -10.77 45.72 36.63
N VAL A 31 -10.06 45.90 37.76
CA VAL A 31 -8.61 45.66 37.82
C VAL A 31 -8.29 44.18 37.59
N TYR A 32 -9.09 43.25 38.12
CA TYR A 32 -8.92 41.83 37.80
C TYR A 32 -9.18 41.52 36.33
N LEU A 33 -10.21 42.12 35.73
CA LEU A 33 -10.51 41.93 34.31
C LEU A 33 -9.37 42.45 33.43
N GLU A 34 -8.86 43.65 33.71
CA GLU A 34 -7.70 44.23 33.02
C GLU A 34 -6.45 43.36 33.20
N THR A 35 -6.19 42.88 34.41
CA THR A 35 -5.07 41.96 34.68
C THR A 35 -5.20 40.66 33.88
N PHE A 36 -6.40 40.08 33.79
CA PHE A 36 -6.59 38.84 33.04
C PHE A 36 -6.70 39.03 31.53
N ASP A 37 -7.05 40.24 31.08
CA ASP A 37 -7.01 40.63 29.67
C ASP A 37 -5.57 40.86 29.19
N TYR A 38 -4.61 41.05 30.08
CA TYR A 38 -3.18 41.01 29.76
C TYR A 38 -2.70 39.61 29.33
N PHE A 39 -3.35 38.54 29.82
CA PHE A 39 -3.03 37.15 29.44
C PHE A 39 -3.81 36.70 28.19
N GLN A 40 -3.70 37.47 27.12
CA GLN A 40 -4.23 37.13 25.80
C GLN A 40 -3.11 36.64 24.89
N VAL A 41 -3.46 35.73 23.97
CA VAL A 41 -2.54 35.26 22.92
C VAL A 41 -2.06 36.46 22.11
N GLY A 42 -0.74 36.64 21.99
CA GLY A 42 -0.10 37.77 21.32
C GLY A 42 1.42 37.65 21.35
N GLU A 43 2.14 38.74 21.05
CA GLU A 43 3.62 38.73 20.98
C GLU A 43 4.30 38.30 22.29
N SER A 44 3.64 38.52 23.44
CA SER A 44 4.20 38.25 24.76
C SER A 44 3.87 36.86 25.30
N PHE A 45 2.82 36.21 24.82
CA PHE A 45 2.37 34.91 25.33
C PHE A 45 1.83 34.03 24.22
N SER A 46 2.32 32.79 24.17
CA SER A 46 1.70 31.74 23.37
C SER A 46 0.32 31.34 23.90
N GLU A 47 -0.45 30.65 23.07
CA GLU A 47 -1.72 30.08 23.51
C GLU A 47 -1.54 29.05 24.64
N ARG A 48 -0.46 28.27 24.59
CA ARG A 48 -0.10 27.29 25.61
C ARG A 48 0.22 27.99 26.94
N GLU A 49 1.05 29.02 26.93
CA GLU A 49 1.40 29.81 28.12
C GLU A 49 0.15 30.45 28.74
N CYS A 50 -0.69 31.09 27.91
CA CYS A 50 -1.96 31.66 28.36
C CYS A 50 -2.84 30.59 29.04
N LYS A 51 -2.97 29.41 28.42
CA LYS A 51 -3.75 28.30 28.97
C LYS A 51 -3.18 27.85 30.31
N ILE A 52 -1.86 27.67 30.45
CA ILE A 52 -1.20 27.26 31.70
C ILE A 52 -1.45 28.29 32.80
N ILE A 53 -1.21 29.58 32.53
CA ILE A 53 -1.43 30.69 33.46
C ILE A 53 -2.89 30.69 33.94
N LEU A 54 -3.85 30.64 33.02
CA LEU A 54 -5.28 30.61 33.36
C LEU A 54 -5.66 29.33 34.13
N SER A 55 -5.04 28.19 33.82
CA SER A 55 -5.19 26.92 34.56
C SER A 55 -4.85 27.08 36.03
N ASN A 56 -3.74 27.76 36.32
CA ASN A 56 -3.23 27.98 37.68
C ASN A 56 -4.07 29.01 38.44
N ILE A 57 -4.69 29.95 37.73
CA ILE A 57 -5.55 31.00 38.31
C ILE A 57 -6.97 30.48 38.63
N ILE A 58 -7.53 29.58 37.82
CA ILE A 58 -8.87 29.02 38.00
C ILE A 58 -9.13 28.44 39.41
N PRO A 59 -8.24 27.64 40.03
CA PRO A 59 -8.49 27.06 41.36
C PRO A 59 -8.33 28.07 42.51
N VAL A 60 -7.95 29.32 42.27
CA VAL A 60 -7.74 30.29 43.36
C VAL A 60 -9.04 30.61 44.08
N CYS A 61 -10.10 30.99 43.35
CA CYS A 61 -11.42 31.29 43.92
C CYS A 61 -12.54 31.15 42.88
N ARG A 62 -13.80 31.15 43.34
CA ARG A 62 -14.98 31.07 42.43
C ARG A 62 -15.05 32.23 41.44
N LEU A 63 -14.66 33.45 41.86
CA LEU A 63 -14.63 34.62 40.98
C LEU A 63 -13.63 34.41 39.84
N PHE A 64 -12.40 33.99 40.16
CA PHE A 64 -11.36 33.74 39.16
C PHE A 64 -11.78 32.61 38.24
N ARG A 65 -12.36 31.53 38.75
CA ARG A 65 -12.97 30.48 37.91
C ARG A 65 -14.02 31.05 36.94
N ALA A 66 -14.93 31.91 37.40
CA ALA A 66 -15.97 32.49 36.56
C ALA A 66 -15.42 33.41 35.45
N ILE A 67 -14.27 34.06 35.68
CA ILE A 67 -13.63 34.99 34.75
C ILE A 67 -12.66 34.27 33.80
N CYS A 68 -11.83 33.38 34.34
CA CYS A 68 -10.72 32.73 33.62
C CYS A 68 -11.16 31.46 32.88
N LEU A 69 -12.16 30.72 33.36
CA LEU A 69 -12.61 29.50 32.67
C LEU A 69 -13.15 29.78 31.26
N PRO A 70 -14.00 30.81 31.02
CA PRO A 70 -14.42 31.15 29.67
C PRO A 70 -13.26 31.58 28.76
N ARG A 71 -12.27 32.29 29.30
CA ARG A 71 -11.07 32.71 28.55
C ARG A 71 -10.22 31.51 28.16
N ARG A 72 -9.98 30.60 29.11
CA ARG A 72 -9.23 29.36 28.89
C ARG A 72 -9.88 28.46 27.84
N LEU A 73 -11.21 28.33 27.89
CA LEU A 73 -11.97 27.47 26.98
C LEU A 73 -12.35 28.14 25.66
N ARG A 74 -11.92 29.39 25.42
CA ARG A 74 -12.23 30.12 24.18
C ARG A 74 -11.74 29.38 22.94
N SER A 75 -10.58 28.72 23.04
CA SER A 75 -10.02 27.81 22.04
C SER A 75 -9.85 26.43 22.70
N LEU A 76 -10.49 25.42 22.13
CA LEU A 76 -10.43 24.04 22.61
C LEU A 76 -9.76 23.17 21.55
N THR A 77 -8.65 22.53 21.93
CA THR A 77 -7.96 21.55 21.08
C THR A 77 -8.22 20.15 21.62
N LEU A 78 -8.79 19.28 20.78
CA LEU A 78 -8.98 17.86 21.05
C LEU A 78 -7.95 17.09 20.23
N SER A 79 -6.91 16.60 20.89
CA SER A 79 -5.82 15.82 20.27
C SER A 79 -5.77 14.41 20.80
N SER A 80 -5.38 13.43 19.98
CA SER A 80 -5.25 12.02 20.37
C SER A 80 -4.24 11.83 21.52
N GLN A 81 -3.21 12.68 21.56
CA GLN A 81 -2.15 12.65 22.57
C GLN A 81 -2.67 12.99 23.98
N GLN A 82 -3.88 13.55 24.10
CA GLN A 82 -4.45 13.91 25.41
C GLN A 82 -4.92 12.67 26.18
N LYS A 83 -4.15 12.30 27.21
CA LYS A 83 -4.49 11.23 28.17
C LYS A 83 -5.89 11.46 28.77
N GLY A 84 -6.84 10.61 28.40
CA GLY A 84 -8.21 10.63 28.94
C GLY A 84 -9.31 11.00 27.93
N LEU A 85 -8.99 11.31 26.67
CA LEU A 85 -10.02 11.64 25.68
C LEU A 85 -10.91 10.43 25.32
N ILE A 86 -10.36 9.22 25.40
CA ILE A 86 -11.16 7.96 25.33
C ILE A 86 -12.18 7.88 26.46
N LYS A 87 -11.85 8.38 27.67
CA LYS A 87 -12.84 8.48 28.76
C LYS A 87 -13.87 9.56 28.43
N PHE A 88 -13.46 10.71 27.89
CA PHE A 88 -14.38 11.77 27.47
C PHE A 88 -15.43 11.26 26.47
N THR A 89 -15.04 10.49 25.45
CA THR A 89 -15.96 9.98 24.40
C THR A 89 -16.84 8.81 24.84
N ARG A 90 -16.46 8.11 25.93
CA ARG A 90 -17.23 7.00 26.51
C ARG A 90 -18.15 7.43 27.66
N THR A 91 -17.84 8.54 28.31
CA THR A 91 -18.63 8.99 29.46
C THR A 91 -19.94 9.60 28.98
N LYS A 92 -21.08 8.97 29.30
CA LYS A 92 -22.38 9.64 29.23
C LYS A 92 -22.37 10.74 30.28
N PHE A 93 -21.97 11.96 29.90
CA PHE A 93 -22.08 13.11 30.78
C PHE A 93 -23.55 13.29 31.14
N HIS A 94 -23.91 13.09 32.42
CA HIS A 94 -25.11 13.72 32.95
C HIS A 94 -24.97 15.21 32.64
N GLU A 95 -25.93 15.79 31.93
CA GLU A 95 -25.88 17.19 31.48
C GLU A 95 -25.41 18.07 32.64
N PRO A 96 -24.16 18.58 32.60
CA PRO A 96 -23.72 19.45 33.66
C PRO A 96 -24.63 20.67 33.65
N GLN A 97 -25.01 21.18 34.84
CA GLN A 97 -25.84 22.40 34.96
C GLN A 97 -25.25 23.60 34.19
N VAL A 98 -23.97 23.55 33.83
CA VAL A 98 -23.28 24.53 32.99
C VAL A 98 -22.73 23.83 31.75
N ASN A 99 -23.29 24.16 30.58
CA ASN A 99 -22.77 23.68 29.29
C ASN A 99 -21.46 24.41 28.95
N LEU A 100 -20.33 23.77 29.21
CA LEU A 100 -18.99 24.32 28.94
C LEU A 100 -18.74 24.61 27.45
N CYS A 101 -19.42 23.90 26.54
CA CYS A 101 -19.29 24.09 25.09
C CYS A 101 -19.71 25.50 24.65
N VAL A 102 -20.51 26.21 25.46
CA VAL A 102 -20.93 27.61 25.20
C VAL A 102 -19.75 28.58 25.27
N TYR A 103 -18.65 28.24 25.94
CA TYR A 103 -17.47 29.12 26.01
C TYR A 103 -16.51 28.96 24.83
N VAL A 104 -16.64 27.88 24.06
CA VAL A 104 -15.75 27.56 22.95
C VAL A 104 -16.12 28.38 21.73
N ARG A 105 -15.13 29.08 21.15
CA ARG A 105 -15.26 29.87 19.92
C ARG A 105 -14.44 29.30 18.77
N ALA A 106 -13.27 28.75 19.08
CA ALA A 106 -12.46 27.98 18.15
C ALA A 106 -12.38 26.54 18.66
N LEU A 107 -12.70 25.57 17.80
CA LEU A 107 -12.58 24.15 18.09
C LEU A 107 -11.57 23.55 17.10
N ARG A 108 -10.45 23.04 17.62
CA ARG A 108 -9.44 22.32 16.85
C ARG A 108 -9.50 20.84 17.18
N ILE A 109 -9.55 19.98 16.18
CA ILE A 109 -9.44 18.53 16.28
C ILE A 109 -8.18 18.15 15.52
N ALA A 110 -7.15 17.64 16.21
CA ALA A 110 -5.83 17.42 15.63
C ALA A 110 -5.26 16.04 15.99
N ASP A 111 -4.35 15.50 15.19
CA ASP A 111 -3.55 14.30 15.49
C ASP A 111 -4.39 13.02 15.64
N TRP A 112 -5.52 12.91 14.95
CA TRP A 112 -6.40 11.72 14.96
C TRP A 112 -6.13 10.76 13.79
N LEU A 113 -5.04 10.98 13.05
CA LEU A 113 -4.48 10.03 12.11
C LEU A 113 -3.53 9.11 12.90
N PRO A 114 -3.52 7.79 12.65
CA PRO A 114 -2.39 6.97 13.07
C PRO A 114 -1.13 7.64 12.52
N GLU A 115 -0.06 7.76 13.31
CA GLU A 115 1.24 8.18 12.78
C GLU A 115 1.57 7.16 11.67
N SER A 116 1.45 7.59 10.41
CA SER A 116 1.99 6.82 9.29
C SER A 116 3.48 6.73 9.60
N PRO A 117 4.06 5.53 9.71
CA PRO A 117 5.51 5.43 9.88
C PRO A 117 6.11 6.24 8.73
N GLY A 118 6.89 7.27 9.05
CA GLY A 118 7.38 8.29 8.11
C GLY A 118 8.42 7.74 7.13
N LEU A 119 8.26 6.50 6.70
CA LEU A 119 9.13 5.79 5.80
C LEU A 119 8.78 6.24 4.39
N SER A 120 9.75 6.84 3.70
CA SER A 120 9.67 6.97 2.26
C SER A 120 9.46 5.58 1.66
N GLU A 121 8.70 5.48 0.57
CA GLU A 121 8.41 4.21 -0.12
C GLU A 121 9.68 3.42 -0.50
N SER A 122 10.86 4.06 -0.47
CA SER A 122 12.16 3.45 -0.74
C SER A 122 12.80 2.68 0.44
N ASP A 123 12.40 2.95 1.68
CA ASP A 123 13.16 2.54 2.89
C ASP A 123 12.39 1.53 3.77
N ILE A 124 11.33 0.92 3.23
CA ILE A 124 10.53 -0.10 3.94
C ILE A 124 11.30 -1.43 3.92
N ASP A 125 12.26 -1.57 4.84
CA ASP A 125 12.82 -2.86 5.22
C ASP A 125 11.78 -3.66 6.05
N SER A 126 11.82 -4.99 5.93
CA SER A 126 10.83 -5.93 6.51
C SER A 126 10.68 -5.90 8.04
N GLU A 127 11.52 -5.17 8.78
CA GLU A 127 11.40 -5.01 10.23
C GLU A 127 10.29 -4.04 10.67
N TYR A 128 9.71 -3.23 9.77
CA TYR A 128 8.67 -2.24 10.09
C TYR A 128 7.22 -2.71 9.84
N GLU A 129 7.01 -3.90 9.29
CA GLU A 129 5.67 -4.44 9.01
C GLU A 129 4.81 -4.58 10.29
N ASP A 130 5.42 -4.94 11.42
CA ASP A 130 4.74 -5.04 12.71
C ASP A 130 4.15 -3.69 13.18
N GLU A 131 4.84 -2.58 12.89
CA GLU A 131 4.40 -1.23 13.24
C GLU A 131 3.24 -0.76 12.34
N ILE A 132 3.29 -1.09 11.05
CA ILE A 132 2.19 -0.84 10.09
C ILE A 132 0.92 -1.60 10.51
N VAL A 133 1.03 -2.88 10.90
CA VAL A 133 -0.11 -3.69 11.39
C VAL A 133 -0.69 -3.09 12.68
N GLN A 134 0.16 -2.62 13.60
CA GLN A 134 -0.27 -1.96 14.83
C GLN A 134 -1.03 -0.65 14.54
N ASN A 135 -0.57 0.13 13.56
CA ASN A 135 -1.21 1.39 13.14
C ASN A 135 -2.57 1.17 12.48
N ILE A 136 -2.71 0.12 11.66
CA ILE A 136 -3.99 -0.28 11.06
C ILE A 136 -5.00 -0.74 12.13
N GLN A 137 -4.52 -1.46 13.16
CA GLN A 137 -5.38 -1.82 14.30
C GLN A 137 -5.84 -0.61 15.12
N ASN A 138 -5.18 0.54 15.05
CA ASN A 138 -5.62 1.74 15.76
C ASN A 138 -6.63 2.58 14.96
N ALA A 139 -6.64 2.46 13.63
CA ALA A 139 -7.52 3.22 12.74
C ALA A 139 -9.02 3.09 13.09
N TRP A 140 -9.52 1.89 13.44
CA TRP A 140 -10.93 1.72 13.82
C TRP A 140 -11.28 2.43 15.16
N VAL A 141 -10.33 2.55 16.08
CA VAL A 141 -10.51 3.26 17.35
C VAL A 141 -10.64 4.75 17.08
N TYR A 142 -9.72 5.31 16.28
CA TYR A 142 -9.76 6.71 15.85
C TYR A 142 -11.06 7.02 15.12
N ARG A 143 -11.47 6.16 14.20
CA ARG A 143 -12.74 6.26 13.46
C ARG A 143 -13.96 6.26 14.38
N GLY A 144 -14.02 5.35 15.34
CA GLY A 144 -15.12 5.27 16.32
C GLY A 144 -15.19 6.49 17.22
N ILE A 145 -14.05 7.04 17.61
CA ILE A 145 -13.95 8.28 18.39
C ILE A 145 -14.38 9.48 17.54
N MET A 146 -13.84 9.62 16.34
CA MET A 146 -14.14 10.72 15.42
C MET A 146 -15.62 10.76 15.05
N SER A 147 -16.22 9.60 14.77
CA SER A 147 -17.67 9.51 14.52
C SER A 147 -18.49 10.09 15.69
N ARG A 148 -18.15 9.74 16.93
CA ARG A 148 -18.81 10.30 18.13
C ARG A 148 -18.51 11.78 18.35
N LEU A 149 -17.28 12.22 18.08
CA LEU A 149 -16.93 13.64 18.18
C LEU A 149 -17.75 14.46 17.18
N CYS A 150 -17.87 13.99 15.93
CA CYS A 150 -18.72 14.59 14.90
C CYS A 150 -20.18 14.73 15.36
N GLU A 151 -20.75 13.70 15.99
CA GLU A 151 -22.11 13.76 16.56
C GLU A 151 -22.27 14.84 17.65
N THR A 152 -21.18 15.22 18.32
CA THR A 152 -21.19 16.26 19.36
C THR A 152 -20.98 17.68 18.84
N LEU A 153 -20.51 17.86 17.60
CA LEU A 153 -20.26 19.18 17.00
C LEU A 153 -21.44 20.16 17.14
N PRO A 154 -22.72 19.75 16.92
CA PRO A 154 -23.85 20.68 17.07
C PRO A 154 -24.05 21.23 18.49
N ARG A 155 -23.41 20.65 19.53
CA ARG A 155 -23.46 21.16 20.91
C ARG A 155 -22.61 22.41 21.10
N PHE A 156 -21.67 22.67 20.20
CA PHE A 156 -20.77 23.82 20.23
C PHE A 156 -21.38 25.03 19.49
N GLN A 157 -22.51 25.52 19.99
CA GLN A 157 -23.32 26.56 19.32
C GLN A 157 -22.60 27.90 19.10
N ASN A 158 -21.57 28.19 19.91
CA ASN A 158 -20.81 29.44 19.85
C ASN A 158 -19.48 29.32 19.08
N VAL A 159 -19.19 28.15 18.53
CA VAL A 159 -17.98 27.96 17.71
C VAL A 159 -18.17 28.71 16.40
N THR A 160 -17.26 29.64 16.14
CA THR A 160 -17.15 30.42 14.92
C THR A 160 -16.12 29.86 13.95
N GLU A 161 -15.18 29.06 14.47
CA GLU A 161 -14.07 28.48 13.75
C GLU A 161 -13.87 27.01 14.13
N LEU A 162 -13.94 26.14 13.13
CA LEU A 162 -13.68 24.71 13.26
C LEU A 162 -12.45 24.36 12.43
N ILE A 163 -11.44 23.81 13.10
CA ILE A 163 -10.19 23.35 12.49
C ILE A 163 -10.11 21.84 12.70
N ILE A 164 -9.97 21.09 11.62
CA ILE A 164 -9.77 19.64 11.65
C ILE A 164 -8.49 19.36 10.88
N ASP A 165 -7.53 18.73 11.53
CA ASP A 165 -6.15 18.65 11.07
C ASP A 165 -5.63 17.24 11.37
N HIS A 166 -5.00 16.56 10.41
CA HIS A 166 -4.46 15.21 10.61
C HIS A 166 -5.48 14.25 11.25
N ALA A 167 -6.63 14.02 10.62
CA ALA A 167 -7.70 13.21 11.20
C ALA A 167 -8.37 12.25 10.21
N MET A 168 -8.77 11.07 10.68
CA MET A 168 -9.66 10.19 9.90
C MET A 168 -11.12 10.65 10.00
N LEU A 169 -11.70 11.04 8.87
CA LEU A 169 -13.05 11.57 8.78
C LEU A 169 -14.00 10.62 8.08
N GLY A 170 -15.15 10.37 8.72
CA GLY A 170 -16.31 9.84 8.02
C GLY A 170 -17.04 10.99 7.33
N LEU A 171 -17.63 10.72 6.17
CA LEU A 171 -18.50 11.68 5.46
C LEU A 171 -19.70 12.18 6.29
N SER A 172 -20.03 11.51 7.40
CA SER A 172 -21.02 11.98 8.38
C SER A 172 -20.64 13.34 9.02
N VAL A 173 -19.36 13.73 9.02
CA VAL A 173 -18.93 15.05 9.50
C VAL A 173 -19.70 16.18 8.79
N PHE A 174 -19.96 16.02 7.51
CA PHE A 174 -20.71 16.97 6.68
C PHE A 174 -22.22 17.01 6.98
N ILE A 175 -22.75 16.06 7.74
CA ILE A 175 -24.12 16.12 8.30
C ILE A 175 -24.15 17.07 9.50
N HIS A 176 -23.08 17.10 10.29
CA HIS A 176 -23.04 17.79 11.58
C HIS A 176 -22.52 19.22 11.52
N ILE A 177 -21.51 19.50 10.68
CA ILE A 177 -20.95 20.86 10.51
C ILE A 177 -22.05 21.89 10.16
N PRO A 178 -22.98 21.63 9.22
CA PRO A 178 -24.04 22.58 8.88
C PRO A 178 -24.98 22.96 10.03
N LEU A 179 -25.04 22.13 11.07
CA LEU A 179 -25.93 22.32 12.22
C LEU A 179 -25.33 23.24 13.30
N MET A 180 -24.08 23.70 13.14
CA MET A 180 -23.42 24.60 14.07
C MET A 180 -23.87 26.06 13.84
N ASP A 181 -24.56 26.63 14.83
CA ASP A 181 -25.29 27.90 14.66
C ASP A 181 -24.40 29.14 14.45
N SER A 182 -23.15 29.14 14.91
CA SER A 182 -22.24 30.30 14.79
C SER A 182 -21.08 30.07 13.82
N LEU A 183 -21.00 28.90 13.20
CA LEU A 183 -19.82 28.50 12.44
C LEU A 183 -19.71 29.29 11.13
N CYS A 184 -18.62 30.04 10.98
CA CYS A 184 -18.36 30.84 9.78
C CYS A 184 -16.97 30.61 9.17
N SER A 185 -16.08 29.88 9.85
CA SER A 185 -14.75 29.52 9.36
C SER A 185 -14.56 28.02 9.52
N VAL A 186 -14.24 27.32 8.43
CA VAL A 186 -13.98 25.88 8.41
C VAL A 186 -12.61 25.64 7.79
N ASP A 187 -11.76 24.90 8.48
CA ASP A 187 -10.44 24.49 8.04
C ASP A 187 -10.34 22.96 8.18
N ILE A 188 -10.09 22.26 7.08
CA ILE A 188 -9.94 20.80 7.04
C ILE A 188 -8.64 20.51 6.29
N ALA A 189 -7.62 20.00 6.98
CA ALA A 189 -6.30 19.79 6.41
C ALA A 189 -5.72 18.42 6.77
N HIS A 190 -4.96 17.82 5.85
CA HIS A 190 -4.26 16.56 6.06
C HIS A 190 -5.18 15.44 6.58
N CYS A 191 -6.46 15.43 6.16
CA CYS A 191 -7.44 14.45 6.63
C CYS A 191 -7.67 13.33 5.61
N VAL A 192 -7.89 12.12 6.12
CA VAL A 192 -8.23 10.94 5.31
C VAL A 192 -9.71 10.65 5.44
N PHE A 193 -10.44 10.60 4.32
CA PHE A 193 -11.86 10.31 4.28
C PHE A 193 -12.10 8.83 3.96
N ASP A 194 -12.68 8.11 4.92
CA ASP A 194 -12.85 6.65 4.83
C ASP A 194 -14.33 6.29 4.54
N ASP A 195 -14.56 5.49 3.50
CA ASP A 195 -15.88 5.30 2.88
C ASP A 195 -16.52 3.92 3.07
N PRO A 196 -17.47 3.85 4.01
CA PRO A 196 -18.53 2.87 3.98
C PRO A 196 -19.85 3.61 4.22
N LEU A 197 -20.12 4.70 3.49
CA LEU A 197 -21.44 5.30 3.61
C LEU A 197 -22.49 4.47 2.86
N THR A 198 -23.60 4.25 3.55
CA THR A 198 -24.83 3.78 2.91
C THR A 198 -25.42 4.91 2.04
N ASP A 199 -26.01 4.57 0.89
CA ASP A 199 -26.69 5.50 -0.05
C ASP A 199 -27.61 6.54 0.61
N ARG A 200 -28.14 6.22 1.81
CA ARG A 200 -29.04 7.10 2.57
C ARG A 200 -28.35 8.35 3.10
N ALA A 201 -27.13 8.23 3.61
CA ALA A 201 -26.41 9.36 4.20
C ALA A 201 -26.04 10.37 3.11
N TYR A 202 -25.62 9.89 1.93
CA TYR A 202 -25.37 10.72 0.76
C TYR A 202 -26.53 11.65 0.45
N ARG A 203 -27.75 11.10 0.28
CA ARG A 203 -28.94 11.90 -0.04
C ARG A 203 -29.24 13.02 0.96
N LEU A 204 -28.95 12.80 2.25
CA LEU A 204 -29.14 13.84 3.26
C LEU A 204 -28.12 14.97 3.09
N ILE A 205 -26.86 14.64 2.85
CA ILE A 205 -25.77 15.60 2.73
C ILE A 205 -25.99 16.50 1.50
N TYR A 206 -26.46 15.96 0.37
CA TYR A 206 -26.72 16.72 -0.88
C TYR A 206 -27.66 17.93 -0.74
N HIS A 207 -28.47 17.97 0.33
CA HIS A 207 -29.46 19.02 0.54
C HIS A 207 -29.18 19.88 1.78
N MET A 208 -28.06 19.65 2.48
CA MET A 208 -27.70 20.45 3.64
C MET A 208 -27.16 21.82 3.22
N THR A 209 -27.72 22.87 3.81
CA THR A 209 -27.15 24.21 3.79
C THR A 209 -26.74 24.58 5.20
N PRO A 210 -25.56 25.18 5.41
CA PRO A 210 -25.14 25.57 6.75
C PRO A 210 -26.09 26.62 7.34
N ARG A 211 -26.42 26.47 8.63
CA ARG A 211 -27.31 27.42 9.35
C ARG A 211 -26.75 28.83 9.35
N THR A 212 -25.45 28.95 9.56
CA THR A 212 -24.70 30.19 9.34
C THR A 212 -23.85 30.04 8.09
N PRO A 213 -24.02 30.93 7.10
CA PRO A 213 -23.20 30.92 5.90
C PRO A 213 -21.71 31.02 6.22
N TRP A 214 -20.91 30.15 5.63
CA TRP A 214 -19.46 30.18 5.80
C TRP A 214 -18.88 31.42 5.11
N ARG A 215 -17.93 32.06 5.79
CA ARG A 215 -17.13 33.18 5.30
C ARG A 215 -15.74 32.75 4.89
N LYS A 216 -15.22 31.67 5.48
CA LYS A 216 -13.91 31.10 5.15
C LYS A 216 -14.01 29.59 5.05
N LEU A 217 -13.41 29.03 4.00
CA LEU A 217 -13.17 27.60 3.86
C LEU A 217 -11.70 27.40 3.45
N ARG A 218 -10.97 26.60 4.22
CA ARG A 218 -9.68 26.04 3.86
C ARG A 218 -9.80 24.52 3.82
N PHE A 219 -9.38 23.91 2.72
CA PHE A 219 -9.45 22.47 2.50
C PHE A 219 -8.16 22.03 1.83
N VAL A 220 -7.19 21.45 2.54
CA VAL A 220 -5.80 21.27 2.04
C VAL A 220 -5.26 19.86 2.29
N GLU A 221 -4.67 19.23 1.28
CA GLU A 221 -3.96 17.94 1.36
C GLU A 221 -4.78 16.81 1.99
N ASN A 222 -6.06 16.71 1.61
CA ASN A 222 -6.93 15.63 2.05
C ASN A 222 -6.87 14.45 1.07
N THR A 223 -7.34 13.26 1.47
CA THR A 223 -7.49 12.09 0.58
C THR A 223 -8.86 11.42 0.78
N GLY A 224 -9.39 10.73 -0.23
CA GLY A 224 -10.67 9.99 -0.15
C GLY A 224 -11.95 10.86 -0.13
N TYR A 225 -11.85 12.14 -0.45
CA TYR A 225 -12.93 13.13 -0.32
C TYR A 225 -13.85 13.22 -1.56
N GLU A 226 -13.61 12.44 -2.61
CA GLU A 226 -14.23 12.57 -3.94
C GLU A 226 -15.77 12.52 -3.85
N LYS A 227 -16.27 11.67 -2.97
CA LYS A 227 -17.72 11.48 -2.77
C LYS A 227 -18.37 12.62 -1.97
N ALA A 228 -17.57 13.47 -1.32
CA ALA A 228 -18.01 14.66 -0.59
C ALA A 228 -17.98 15.95 -1.43
N LEU A 229 -17.38 15.95 -2.62
CA LEU A 229 -17.15 17.15 -3.43
C LEU A 229 -18.40 18.00 -3.65
N HIS A 230 -19.49 17.39 -4.09
CA HIS A 230 -20.74 18.12 -4.33
C HIS A 230 -21.31 18.71 -3.04
N ALA A 231 -21.26 17.97 -1.95
CA ALA A 231 -21.73 18.43 -0.65
C ALA A 231 -20.93 19.64 -0.16
N LEU A 232 -19.60 19.51 -0.18
CA LEU A 232 -18.66 20.57 0.18
C LEU A 232 -18.92 21.82 -0.66
N ALA A 233 -19.01 21.68 -1.98
CA ALA A 233 -19.33 22.78 -2.89
C ALA A 233 -20.69 23.42 -2.55
N THR A 234 -21.73 22.62 -2.26
CA THR A 234 -23.07 23.13 -1.92
C THR A 234 -23.07 23.94 -0.62
N MET A 235 -22.32 23.48 0.40
CA MET A 235 -22.23 24.15 1.70
C MET A 235 -21.37 25.42 1.63
N ALA A 236 -20.26 25.38 0.90
CA ALA A 236 -19.31 26.46 0.78
C ALA A 236 -19.78 27.57 -0.17
N SER A 237 -20.52 27.22 -1.22
CA SER A 237 -20.94 28.14 -2.28
C SER A 237 -22.05 29.09 -1.84
N THR A 238 -21.79 29.92 -0.84
CA THR A 238 -22.73 30.94 -0.35
C THR A 238 -22.20 32.32 -0.71
N SER A 239 -23.11 33.28 -0.89
CA SER A 239 -22.72 34.68 -1.14
C SER A 239 -21.98 35.31 0.05
N ALA A 240 -21.91 34.66 1.20
CA ALA A 240 -21.17 35.15 2.37
C ALA A 240 -19.71 34.72 2.37
N LEU A 241 -19.28 33.83 1.45
CA LEU A 241 -17.90 33.36 1.40
C LEU A 241 -16.98 34.50 0.97
N GLU A 242 -16.02 34.82 1.84
CA GLU A 242 -15.02 35.87 1.64
C GLU A 242 -13.63 35.27 1.30
N SER A 243 -13.35 34.05 1.74
CA SER A 243 -12.06 33.35 1.53
C SER A 243 -12.28 31.88 1.19
N PHE A 244 -11.60 31.40 0.15
CA PHE A 244 -11.56 29.99 -0.23
C PHE A 244 -10.12 29.59 -0.56
N THR A 245 -9.64 28.52 0.09
CA THR A 245 -8.30 27.97 -0.11
C THR A 245 -8.38 26.46 -0.25
N THR A 246 -7.78 25.90 -1.30
CA THR A 246 -7.62 24.45 -1.46
C THR A 246 -6.38 24.10 -2.27
N THR A 247 -5.78 22.93 -2.01
CA THR A 247 -4.67 22.39 -2.82
C THR A 247 -5.15 21.32 -3.81
N GLU A 248 -6.43 20.96 -3.76
CA GLU A 248 -7.02 19.87 -4.51
C GLU A 248 -7.87 20.37 -5.68
N TRP A 249 -7.46 20.06 -6.91
CA TRP A 249 -8.14 20.57 -8.10
C TRP A 249 -9.60 20.14 -8.19
N TYR A 250 -9.94 18.90 -7.81
CA TYR A 250 -11.33 18.45 -7.85
C TYR A 250 -12.25 19.24 -6.91
N VAL A 251 -11.73 19.71 -5.77
CA VAL A 251 -12.44 20.58 -4.83
C VAL A 251 -12.62 21.97 -5.43
N ALA A 252 -11.55 22.55 -5.97
CA ALA A 252 -11.60 23.83 -6.69
C ALA A 252 -12.61 23.77 -7.85
N ARG A 253 -12.51 22.78 -8.73
CA ARG A 253 -13.39 22.60 -9.88
C ARG A 253 -14.86 22.46 -9.47
N ALA A 254 -15.16 21.61 -8.48
CA ALA A 254 -16.52 21.43 -7.98
C ALA A 254 -17.12 22.75 -7.45
N PHE A 255 -16.28 23.60 -6.84
CA PHE A 255 -16.66 24.90 -6.33
C PHE A 255 -16.84 25.94 -7.44
N LEU A 256 -15.88 26.07 -8.37
CA LEU A 256 -15.89 27.03 -9.47
C LEU A 256 -17.01 26.79 -10.49
N THR A 257 -17.39 25.53 -10.70
CA THR A 257 -18.44 25.14 -11.65
C THR A 257 -19.85 25.12 -11.04
N HIS A 258 -20.00 25.45 -9.74
CA HIS A 258 -21.28 25.35 -9.06
C HIS A 258 -22.25 26.48 -9.49
N GLU A 259 -23.13 26.18 -10.45
CA GLU A 259 -24.01 27.13 -11.14
C GLU A 259 -24.96 27.94 -10.24
N LYS A 260 -25.22 27.48 -9.00
CA LYS A 260 -26.39 27.94 -8.24
C LYS A 260 -26.23 29.28 -7.52
N LYS A 261 -25.03 29.79 -7.28
CA LYS A 261 -24.83 31.02 -6.49
C LYS A 261 -23.59 31.82 -6.92
N ALA A 262 -23.79 33.07 -7.32
CA ALA A 262 -22.70 34.01 -7.55
C ALA A 262 -21.97 34.31 -6.22
N LEU A 263 -20.66 34.06 -6.19
CA LEU A 263 -19.78 34.32 -5.05
C LEU A 263 -19.35 35.78 -5.00
N VAL A 264 -20.36 36.65 -4.90
CA VAL A 264 -20.23 38.11 -5.05
C VAL A 264 -19.37 38.79 -3.99
N ASN A 265 -18.99 38.10 -2.91
CA ASN A 265 -18.18 38.66 -1.82
C ASN A 265 -16.82 37.96 -1.66
N LEU A 266 -16.44 37.07 -2.57
CA LEU A 266 -15.16 36.37 -2.50
C LEU A 266 -14.02 37.37 -2.72
N LYS A 267 -13.16 37.52 -1.70
CA LYS A 267 -12.00 38.42 -1.70
C LYS A 267 -10.69 37.68 -1.84
N THR A 268 -10.60 36.50 -1.22
CA THR A 268 -9.40 35.65 -1.26
C THR A 268 -9.74 34.34 -1.94
N LEU A 269 -8.98 34.00 -2.98
CA LEU A 269 -9.07 32.73 -3.69
C LEU A 269 -7.66 32.13 -3.80
N ASP A 270 -7.49 30.90 -3.35
CA ASP A 270 -6.24 30.15 -3.42
C ASP A 270 -6.56 28.71 -3.86
N ILE A 271 -6.14 28.34 -5.08
CA ILE A 271 -6.53 27.09 -5.73
C ILE A 271 -5.42 26.56 -6.63
N PRO A 272 -5.34 25.23 -6.87
CA PRO A 272 -4.56 24.70 -7.98
C PRO A 272 -5.23 25.02 -9.34
N CYS A 273 -4.55 24.80 -10.46
CA CYS A 273 -5.08 25.09 -11.79
C CYS A 273 -4.79 24.01 -12.83
N ASP A 274 -5.69 23.03 -12.99
CA ASP A 274 -5.63 22.06 -14.11
C ASP A 274 -6.40 22.51 -15.36
N GLU A 275 -7.49 23.29 -15.22
CA GLU A 275 -8.29 23.77 -16.35
C GLU A 275 -8.37 25.31 -16.37
N PRO A 276 -7.41 26.01 -17.02
CA PRO A 276 -7.35 27.47 -17.07
C PRO A 276 -8.65 28.14 -17.58
N ASP A 277 -9.35 27.51 -18.52
CA ASP A 277 -10.62 28.01 -19.07
C ASP A 277 -11.72 28.12 -18.00
N VAL A 278 -11.76 27.19 -17.04
CA VAL A 278 -12.76 27.19 -15.95
C VAL A 278 -12.47 28.32 -14.99
N ILE A 279 -11.20 28.48 -14.60
CA ILE A 279 -10.75 29.57 -13.72
C ILE A 279 -10.98 30.92 -14.39
N GLY A 280 -10.60 31.06 -15.66
CA GLY A 280 -10.78 32.28 -16.45
C GLY A 280 -12.23 32.78 -16.48
N LYS A 281 -13.18 31.88 -16.79
CA LYS A 281 -14.62 32.18 -16.75
C LYS A 281 -15.10 32.60 -15.37
N PHE A 282 -14.59 31.96 -14.32
CA PHE A 282 -14.94 32.28 -12.94
C PHE A 282 -14.39 33.64 -12.49
N LEU A 283 -13.11 33.92 -12.75
CA LEU A 283 -12.45 35.18 -12.42
C LEU A 283 -13.07 36.37 -13.16
N ALA A 284 -13.53 36.16 -14.40
CA ALA A 284 -14.23 37.19 -15.17
C ALA A 284 -15.54 37.67 -14.51
N VAL A 285 -16.19 36.83 -13.69
CA VAL A 285 -17.45 37.15 -13.00
C VAL A 285 -17.29 37.45 -11.51
N THR A 286 -16.07 37.47 -10.98
CA THR A 286 -15.77 37.69 -9.55
C THR A 286 -14.86 38.90 -9.32
N PRO A 287 -15.33 40.14 -9.61
CA PRO A 287 -14.51 41.35 -9.54
C PRO A 287 -14.09 41.75 -8.11
N THR A 288 -14.61 41.09 -7.08
CA THR A 288 -14.32 41.37 -5.67
C THR A 288 -13.03 40.77 -5.16
N ILE A 289 -12.39 39.89 -5.93
CA ILE A 289 -11.14 39.25 -5.54
C ILE A 289 -10.05 40.32 -5.38
N THR A 290 -9.48 40.37 -4.18
CA THR A 290 -8.34 41.22 -3.81
C THR A 290 -7.05 40.43 -3.69
N THR A 291 -7.16 39.14 -3.36
CA THR A 291 -6.04 38.21 -3.19
C THR A 291 -6.31 36.97 -4.03
N LEU A 292 -5.44 36.68 -4.98
CA LEU A 292 -5.51 35.50 -5.84
C LEU A 292 -4.21 34.71 -5.72
N ALA A 293 -4.31 33.43 -5.39
CA ALA A 293 -3.24 32.46 -5.47
C ALA A 293 -3.65 31.34 -6.42
N ILE A 294 -2.80 31.03 -7.40
CA ILE A 294 -2.98 29.94 -8.34
C ILE A 294 -1.73 29.08 -8.29
N THR A 295 -1.82 27.97 -7.56
CA THR A 295 -0.76 26.96 -7.41
C THR A 295 -0.96 25.84 -8.44
N GLY A 296 -0.03 24.89 -8.56
CA GLY A 296 -0.15 23.65 -9.36
C GLY A 296 -0.68 23.83 -10.79
N LEU A 297 0.22 23.90 -11.77
CA LEU A 297 -0.17 23.80 -13.19
C LEU A 297 -0.06 22.34 -13.64
N PRO A 298 -0.89 21.85 -14.58
CA PRO A 298 -0.79 20.49 -15.05
C PRO A 298 0.54 20.33 -15.80
N GLU A 299 1.16 19.15 -15.69
CA GLU A 299 2.33 18.82 -16.50
C GLU A 299 1.97 18.94 -17.98
N PHE A 300 2.36 20.05 -18.59
CA PHE A 300 1.89 20.40 -19.92
C PHE A 300 2.52 19.47 -20.95
N THR A 301 1.65 18.77 -21.68
CA THR A 301 2.03 18.26 -23.01
C THR A 301 2.31 19.47 -23.90
N VAL A 302 3.56 19.59 -24.34
CA VAL A 302 4.11 20.69 -25.13
C VAL A 302 3.18 21.01 -26.32
N GLY A 303 2.40 22.10 -26.24
CA GLY A 303 1.63 22.61 -27.39
C GLY A 303 0.28 23.27 -27.12
N VAL A 304 -0.34 23.12 -25.95
CA VAL A 304 -1.61 23.79 -25.66
C VAL A 304 -1.34 25.14 -24.99
N GLN A 305 -1.57 26.24 -25.71
CA GLN A 305 -1.50 27.58 -25.15
C GLN A 305 -2.53 27.71 -24.02
N THR A 306 -2.04 27.84 -22.79
CA THR A 306 -2.85 28.07 -21.60
C THR A 306 -3.15 29.56 -21.45
N HIS A 307 -4.32 29.97 -21.92
CA HIS A 307 -4.82 31.31 -21.71
C HIS A 307 -6.03 31.29 -20.78
N LEU A 308 -6.04 32.14 -19.74
CA LEU A 308 -7.22 32.34 -18.90
C LEU A 308 -8.33 33.09 -19.66
N GLN A 309 -7.98 33.77 -20.75
CA GLN A 309 -8.88 34.57 -21.60
C GLN A 309 -9.61 35.67 -20.80
N LEU A 310 -8.92 36.26 -19.82
CA LEU A 310 -9.51 37.28 -18.97
C LEU A 310 -9.74 38.60 -19.73
N PRO A 311 -10.94 39.20 -19.66
CA PRO A 311 -11.13 40.54 -20.22
C PRO A 311 -10.31 41.57 -19.42
N PRO A 312 -9.87 42.68 -20.04
CA PRO A 312 -9.09 43.72 -19.35
C PRO A 312 -9.80 44.35 -18.14
N SER A 313 -11.14 44.24 -18.07
CA SER A 313 -11.95 44.73 -16.95
C SER A 313 -12.10 43.73 -15.80
N ALA A 314 -11.61 42.50 -15.93
CA ALA A 314 -11.68 41.50 -14.87
C ALA A 314 -10.73 41.85 -13.71
N LEU A 315 -11.13 41.49 -12.49
CA LEU A 315 -10.33 41.64 -11.27
C LEU A 315 -9.83 43.08 -11.00
N PRO A 316 -10.70 44.10 -11.03
CA PRO A 316 -10.28 45.50 -10.83
C PRO A 316 -9.77 45.80 -9.42
N ASN A 317 -9.98 44.91 -8.45
CA ASN A 317 -9.55 45.06 -7.06
C ASN A 317 -8.36 44.15 -6.70
N LEU A 318 -7.74 43.46 -7.66
CA LEU A 318 -6.65 42.54 -7.38
C LEU A 318 -5.41 43.30 -6.91
N HIS A 319 -5.00 43.05 -5.65
CA HIS A 319 -3.87 43.71 -5.01
C HIS A 319 -2.75 42.73 -4.65
N THR A 320 -3.11 41.48 -4.33
CA THR A 320 -2.16 40.42 -4.01
C THR A 320 -2.34 39.28 -5.01
N LEU A 321 -1.25 38.89 -5.67
CA LEU A 321 -1.20 37.82 -6.64
C LEU A 321 -0.09 36.83 -6.27
N ASN A 322 -0.41 35.56 -6.27
CA ASN A 322 0.56 34.48 -6.24
C ASN A 322 0.23 33.57 -7.44
N CYS A 323 1.16 33.40 -8.38
CA CYS A 323 0.90 32.53 -9.54
C CYS A 323 2.19 32.06 -10.20
N ASN A 324 2.06 31.07 -11.07
CA ASN A 324 3.13 30.72 -11.98
C ASN A 324 3.40 31.85 -13.00
N SER A 325 4.66 32.00 -13.41
CA SER A 325 5.13 33.00 -14.36
C SER A 325 4.32 33.05 -15.67
N VAL A 326 3.82 31.91 -16.16
CA VAL A 326 3.06 31.85 -17.43
C VAL A 326 1.72 32.61 -17.38
N LEU A 327 1.15 32.82 -16.19
CA LEU A 327 -0.13 33.52 -16.01
C LEU A 327 0.04 35.03 -15.79
N LEU A 328 1.27 35.53 -15.62
CA LEU A 328 1.53 36.92 -15.23
C LEU A 328 1.01 37.93 -16.24
N GLU A 329 1.22 37.69 -17.54
CA GLU A 329 0.80 38.60 -18.60
C GLU A 329 -0.71 38.87 -18.52
N GLU A 330 -1.49 37.81 -18.27
CA GLU A 330 -2.94 37.88 -18.20
C GLU A 330 -3.48 38.35 -16.87
N LEU A 331 -2.73 38.29 -15.77
CA LEU A 331 -3.17 38.66 -14.42
C LEU A 331 -2.64 40.03 -13.95
N VAL A 332 -1.51 40.50 -14.46
CA VAL A 332 -0.88 41.75 -14.01
C VAL A 332 -1.16 42.95 -14.93
N SER A 333 -1.10 42.76 -16.26
CA SER A 333 -1.19 43.86 -17.23
C SER A 333 -2.47 44.70 -17.04
N GLY A 334 -2.29 45.97 -16.64
CA GLY A 334 -3.40 46.92 -16.44
C GLY A 334 -4.19 46.78 -15.13
N ARG A 335 -3.81 45.87 -14.22
CA ARG A 335 -4.49 45.65 -12.93
C ARG A 335 -3.71 46.23 -11.75
N PRO A 336 -4.34 46.57 -10.61
CA PRO A 336 -3.68 47.30 -9.52
C PRO A 336 -2.97 46.38 -8.52
N VAL A 337 -2.14 45.47 -9.04
CA VAL A 337 -1.43 44.47 -8.23
C VAL A 337 -0.21 45.12 -7.59
N SER A 338 -0.09 45.06 -6.26
CA SER A 338 1.02 45.64 -5.50
C SER A 338 1.85 44.61 -4.74
N ASN A 339 1.30 43.41 -4.51
CA ASN A 339 1.97 42.31 -3.85
C ASN A 339 1.95 41.12 -4.81
N ILE A 340 3.10 40.63 -5.22
CA ILE A 340 3.21 39.59 -6.25
C ILE A 340 4.20 38.54 -5.76
N GLU A 341 3.83 37.26 -5.82
CA GLU A 341 4.72 36.12 -5.67
C GLU A 341 4.65 35.30 -6.96
N VAL A 342 5.82 35.05 -7.58
CA VAL A 342 5.94 34.37 -8.87
C VAL A 342 6.75 33.10 -8.70
N PHE A 343 6.16 31.99 -9.11
CA PHE A 343 6.84 30.70 -9.20
C PHE A 343 7.11 30.34 -10.67
N THR A 344 8.24 29.69 -10.93
CA THR A 344 8.74 29.30 -12.26
C THR A 344 8.85 27.79 -12.42
N THR A 345 8.89 27.02 -11.33
CA THR A 345 8.89 25.56 -11.38
C THR A 345 7.50 24.99 -11.08
N ASN A 346 7.33 23.71 -11.41
CA ASN A 346 6.21 22.91 -10.97
C ASN A 346 6.79 21.66 -10.29
N CYS A 347 6.60 21.52 -8.99
CA CYS A 347 7.13 20.39 -8.20
C CYS A 347 8.64 20.15 -8.43
N GLY A 348 9.46 21.21 -8.48
CA GLY A 348 10.91 21.10 -8.68
C GLY A 348 11.37 20.84 -10.12
N ALA A 349 10.46 20.62 -11.07
CA ALA A 349 10.81 20.50 -12.48
C ALA A 349 10.75 21.87 -13.20
N PRO A 350 11.80 22.25 -13.96
CA PRO A 350 11.76 23.47 -14.76
C PRO A 350 10.72 23.34 -15.88
N ILE A 351 9.82 24.32 -15.97
CA ILE A 351 8.79 24.33 -17.01
C ILE A 351 9.43 24.72 -18.35
N PRO A 352 9.25 23.93 -19.43
CA PRO A 352 9.69 24.34 -20.75
C PRO A 352 8.99 25.65 -21.14
N ASN A 353 9.77 26.67 -21.50
CA ASN A 353 9.32 28.04 -21.81
C ASN A 353 8.90 28.89 -20.59
N ALA A 354 9.43 28.62 -19.40
CA ALA A 354 9.35 29.59 -18.30
C ALA A 354 9.84 30.97 -18.79
N LEU A 355 9.11 32.03 -18.42
CA LEU A 355 9.50 33.39 -18.77
C LEU A 355 10.89 33.69 -18.20
N SER A 356 11.73 34.38 -18.97
CA SER A 356 12.98 34.87 -18.40
C SER A 356 12.69 35.83 -17.25
N THR A 357 13.60 35.95 -16.29
CA THR A 357 13.50 36.95 -15.22
C THR A 357 13.27 38.35 -15.78
N THR A 358 13.90 38.69 -16.91
CA THR A 358 13.68 39.98 -17.59
C THR A 358 12.25 40.14 -18.10
N ASP A 359 11.64 39.08 -18.65
CA ASP A 359 10.26 39.09 -19.12
C ASP A 359 9.28 39.21 -17.95
N ILE A 360 9.55 38.51 -16.84
CA ILE A 360 8.79 38.63 -15.59
C ILE A 360 8.81 40.10 -15.15
N LEU A 361 9.99 40.69 -14.92
CA LEU A 361 10.12 42.08 -14.45
C LEU A 361 9.46 43.09 -15.42
N SER A 362 9.59 42.87 -16.73
CA SER A 362 8.94 43.71 -17.75
C SER A 362 7.41 43.65 -17.66
N THR A 363 6.86 42.48 -17.33
CA THR A 363 5.42 42.26 -17.14
C THR A 363 4.94 42.87 -15.84
N LEU A 364 5.70 42.74 -14.75
CA LEU A 364 5.38 43.37 -13.47
C LEU A 364 5.34 44.91 -13.58
N SER A 365 6.18 45.50 -14.43
CA SER A 365 6.17 46.95 -14.70
C SER A 365 4.89 47.46 -15.36
N ARG A 366 4.08 46.55 -15.93
CA ARG A 366 2.78 46.85 -16.56
C ARG A 366 1.60 46.79 -15.58
N SER A 367 1.87 46.54 -14.30
CA SER A 367 0.88 46.76 -13.24
C SER A 367 0.46 48.23 -13.20
N SER A 368 -0.82 48.49 -12.95
CA SER A 368 -1.33 49.85 -12.74
C SER A 368 -1.04 50.40 -11.33
N ALA A 369 -0.56 49.54 -10.41
CA ALA A 369 -0.10 49.91 -9.09
C ALA A 369 1.41 49.68 -8.94
N GLN A 370 2.03 50.36 -7.99
CA GLN A 370 3.45 50.18 -7.68
C GLN A 370 3.64 48.89 -6.87
N ILE A 371 4.59 48.06 -7.30
CA ILE A 371 4.94 46.81 -6.61
C ILE A 371 5.66 47.15 -5.31
N LYS A 372 5.05 46.75 -4.19
CA LYS A 372 5.56 46.91 -2.82
C LYS A 372 6.15 45.62 -2.29
N ASN A 373 5.54 44.49 -2.60
CA ASN A 373 6.01 43.17 -2.17
C ASN A 373 6.21 42.29 -3.40
N LEU A 374 7.41 41.74 -3.57
CA LEU A 374 7.78 40.93 -4.73
C LEU A 374 8.41 39.62 -4.27
N GLY A 375 7.81 38.48 -4.63
CA GLY A 375 8.35 37.14 -4.51
C GLY A 375 8.76 36.63 -5.89
N ILE A 376 9.99 36.16 -6.07
CA ILE A 376 10.44 35.57 -7.34
C ILE A 376 11.21 34.28 -7.05
N GLU A 377 10.79 33.21 -7.71
CA GLU A 377 11.57 32.00 -7.87
C GLU A 377 12.56 32.14 -9.02
N ASP A 378 13.82 31.79 -8.78
CA ASP A 378 14.91 31.98 -9.73
C ASP A 378 15.39 30.63 -10.27
N THR A 379 15.07 30.33 -11.54
CA THR A 379 15.40 29.08 -12.25
C THR A 379 16.72 29.09 -13.02
N ALA A 380 17.43 30.21 -13.09
CA ALA A 380 18.63 30.30 -13.94
C ALA A 380 19.93 30.00 -13.15
N PRO A 381 20.69 28.95 -13.50
CA PRO A 381 22.03 28.70 -12.93
C PRO A 381 23.09 29.74 -13.35
N SER A 382 22.70 30.75 -14.13
CA SER A 382 23.59 31.80 -14.61
C SER A 382 22.94 33.16 -14.43
N LEU A 383 22.83 33.63 -13.20
CA LEU A 383 22.64 35.06 -12.94
C LEU A 383 23.87 35.79 -13.49
N SER A 384 23.79 36.25 -14.74
CA SER A 384 24.72 37.27 -15.19
C SER A 384 24.37 38.56 -14.42
N ASP A 385 25.40 39.28 -13.96
CA ASP A 385 25.31 40.47 -13.09
C ASP A 385 24.29 41.54 -13.57
N GLU A 386 23.85 41.50 -14.83
CA GLU A 386 22.95 42.50 -15.45
C GLU A 386 21.44 42.14 -15.37
N GLU A 387 21.06 40.88 -15.12
CA GLU A 387 19.67 40.41 -15.33
C GLU A 387 18.71 40.69 -14.15
N LEU A 388 19.22 40.79 -12.92
CA LEU A 388 18.43 41.04 -11.69
C LEU A 388 18.51 42.49 -11.19
N ASN A 389 18.45 43.48 -12.08
CA ASN A 389 18.36 44.88 -11.66
C ASN A 389 16.93 45.24 -11.22
N LEU A 390 16.63 45.07 -9.93
CA LEU A 390 15.34 45.43 -9.33
C LEU A 390 15.19 46.96 -9.10
N GLY A 391 16.15 47.79 -9.53
CA GLY A 391 16.13 49.24 -9.34
C GLY A 391 14.92 49.95 -9.95
N TYR A 392 14.20 49.31 -10.88
CA TYR A 392 12.93 49.80 -11.42
C TYR A 392 11.79 49.83 -10.38
N PHE A 393 11.89 49.03 -9.31
CA PHE A 393 10.90 48.95 -8.24
C PHE A 393 11.30 49.80 -7.03
N ALA A 394 11.51 51.10 -7.23
CA ALA A 394 12.01 52.01 -6.18
C ALA A 394 11.17 52.06 -4.89
N GLN A 395 9.94 51.55 -4.90
CA GLN A 395 9.03 51.47 -3.74
C GLN A 395 8.91 50.06 -3.14
N LEU A 396 9.82 49.15 -3.49
CA LEU A 396 9.80 47.80 -2.95
C LEU A 396 10.06 47.83 -1.43
N GLU A 397 9.04 47.43 -0.68
CA GLU A 397 9.04 47.31 0.79
C GLU A 397 9.50 45.90 1.21
N ARG A 398 9.18 44.87 0.43
CA ARG A 398 9.58 43.48 0.70
C ARG A 398 9.99 42.75 -0.57
N LEU A 399 11.11 42.04 -0.50
CA LEU A 399 11.53 41.06 -1.51
C LEU A 399 11.51 39.66 -0.88
N THR A 400 10.82 38.71 -1.48
CA THR A 400 10.94 37.27 -1.19
C THR A 400 11.69 36.62 -2.35
N TRP A 401 12.75 35.89 -2.06
CA TRP A 401 13.56 35.20 -3.06
C TRP A 401 13.51 33.70 -2.78
N TYR A 402 13.10 32.92 -3.79
CA TYR A 402 13.08 31.46 -3.75
C TYR A 402 14.23 30.96 -4.66
N PRO A 403 15.43 30.73 -4.12
CA PRO A 403 16.54 30.22 -4.91
C PRO A 403 16.24 28.77 -5.30
N SER A 404 16.14 28.47 -6.61
CA SER A 404 16.02 27.08 -7.11
C SER A 404 17.38 26.44 -7.44
N ILE A 405 18.46 27.04 -6.93
CA ILE A 405 19.83 26.62 -7.17
C ILE A 405 20.06 25.26 -6.50
N HIS A 406 20.61 24.29 -7.24
CA HIS A 406 21.03 23.00 -6.67
C HIS A 406 21.96 23.21 -5.47
N GLU A 407 21.82 22.34 -4.47
CA GLU A 407 22.58 22.36 -3.22
C GLU A 407 24.10 22.61 -3.41
N HIS A 408 24.68 21.92 -4.39
CA HIS A 408 26.09 22.03 -4.68
C HIS A 408 26.49 23.44 -5.16
N ASP A 409 25.67 24.07 -6.00
CA ASP A 409 25.96 25.35 -6.63
C ASP A 409 25.78 26.51 -5.64
N LEU A 410 24.77 26.46 -4.78
CA LEU A 410 24.64 27.45 -3.71
C LEU A 410 25.80 27.30 -2.71
N THR A 411 26.16 26.07 -2.36
CA THR A 411 27.29 25.78 -1.48
C THR A 411 28.61 26.25 -2.10
N GLU A 412 28.85 25.99 -3.39
CA GLU A 412 30.01 26.49 -4.13
C GLU A 412 30.01 28.02 -4.20
N MET A 413 28.85 28.65 -4.45
CA MET A 413 28.72 30.10 -4.44
C MET A 413 29.09 30.70 -3.07
N ILE A 414 28.63 30.08 -1.99
CA ILE A 414 28.91 30.49 -0.60
C ILE A 414 30.38 30.22 -0.25
N LYS A 415 30.87 29.00 -0.47
CA LYS A 415 32.24 28.55 -0.12
C LYS A 415 33.31 29.25 -0.94
N SER A 416 33.05 29.49 -2.22
CA SER A 416 34.00 30.17 -3.10
C SER A 416 34.22 31.63 -2.70
N LYS A 417 33.35 32.20 -1.83
CA LYS A 417 33.32 33.63 -1.47
C LYS A 417 33.43 34.54 -2.69
N ARG A 418 33.04 34.04 -3.86
CA ARG A 418 32.97 34.81 -5.09
C ARG A 418 31.71 35.63 -4.99
N LEU A 419 31.77 36.67 -4.15
CA LEU A 419 30.94 37.85 -4.36
C LEU A 419 31.04 38.19 -5.84
N PRO A 420 29.93 38.48 -6.54
CA PRO A 420 30.01 38.98 -7.91
C PRO A 420 31.03 40.12 -7.89
N ALA A 421 32.11 39.97 -8.67
CA ALA A 421 33.36 40.73 -8.51
C ALA A 421 33.20 42.26 -8.71
N ASN A 422 31.97 42.71 -8.99
CA ASN A 422 31.60 44.03 -9.47
C ASN A 422 30.78 44.87 -8.47
N GLY A 423 30.55 44.43 -7.23
CA GLY A 423 29.80 45.24 -6.25
C GLY A 423 28.34 45.49 -6.67
N VAL A 424 27.72 44.48 -7.29
CA VAL A 424 26.35 44.55 -7.80
C VAL A 424 25.38 44.66 -6.63
N ILE A 425 24.63 45.76 -6.61
CA ILE A 425 23.53 45.97 -5.65
C ILE A 425 22.25 45.58 -6.37
N TRP A 426 21.59 44.50 -5.91
CA TRP A 426 20.33 44.05 -6.50
C TRP A 426 19.21 45.03 -6.21
N HIS A 427 19.13 45.51 -4.96
CA HIS A 427 18.19 46.56 -4.60
C HIS A 427 18.73 47.46 -3.46
N PRO A 428 18.88 48.77 -3.68
CA PRO A 428 19.58 49.64 -2.72
C PRO A 428 18.75 49.98 -1.47
N THR A 429 17.42 49.90 -1.52
CA THR A 429 16.53 50.50 -0.51
C THR A 429 15.51 49.54 0.11
N VAL A 430 15.52 48.25 -0.24
CA VAL A 430 14.47 47.33 0.23
C VAL A 430 14.69 47.05 1.72
N PRO A 431 13.72 47.32 2.61
CA PRO A 431 13.93 47.20 4.05
C PRO A 431 13.77 45.77 4.57
N THR A 432 12.98 44.92 3.90
CA THR A 432 12.74 43.52 4.32
C THR A 432 13.03 42.56 3.19
N VAL A 433 13.88 41.57 3.45
CA VAL A 433 14.23 40.51 2.48
C VAL A 433 13.93 39.15 3.09
N ASN A 434 13.13 38.34 2.43
CA ASN A 434 12.86 36.96 2.79
C ASN A 434 13.58 36.06 1.78
N ILE A 435 14.31 35.08 2.26
CA ILE A 435 15.01 34.07 1.46
C ILE A 435 14.41 32.75 1.89
N VAL A 436 13.68 32.12 0.98
CA VAL A 436 12.93 30.89 1.26
C VAL A 436 13.57 29.77 0.44
N CYS A 437 14.47 29.02 1.06
CA CYS A 437 15.03 27.81 0.45
C CYS A 437 14.00 26.66 0.58
N GLU A 438 13.76 25.91 -0.50
CA GLU A 438 12.89 24.74 -0.47
C GLU A 438 13.39 23.69 0.55
N TYR A 439 12.46 22.94 1.13
CA TYR A 439 12.71 22.03 2.25
C TYR A 439 13.76 20.95 1.91
N TYR A 440 13.75 20.42 0.69
CA TYR A 440 14.76 19.45 0.22
C TYR A 440 16.18 20.02 0.16
N LEU A 441 16.32 21.34 -0.02
CA LEU A 441 17.61 22.02 0.02
C LEU A 441 18.01 22.40 1.46
N GLN A 442 17.06 22.43 2.40
CA GLN A 442 17.32 22.82 3.79
C GLN A 442 18.08 21.76 4.60
N GLU A 443 17.90 20.47 4.31
CA GLU A 443 18.60 19.40 5.03
C GLU A 443 20.12 19.39 4.74
N ALA A 444 20.52 19.86 3.56
CA ALA A 444 21.87 19.64 3.06
C ALA A 444 22.74 20.93 2.98
N LEU A 445 22.14 22.12 2.85
CA LEU A 445 22.86 23.40 2.69
C LEU A 445 23.24 24.11 3.99
N VAL A 446 22.27 24.26 4.88
CA VAL A 446 22.38 24.97 6.17
C VAL A 446 21.42 24.22 7.09
N PRO A 447 21.91 23.50 8.11
CA PRO A 447 21.02 22.79 9.02
C PRO A 447 19.94 23.75 9.50
N VAL A 448 18.67 23.36 9.40
CA VAL A 448 17.57 24.21 9.82
C VAL A 448 17.84 24.63 11.27
N TYR A 449 18.00 25.94 11.47
CA TYR A 449 18.37 26.58 12.74
C TYR A 449 19.86 26.59 13.15
N ASP A 450 20.84 26.33 12.26
CA ASP A 450 22.24 26.76 12.51
C ASP A 450 22.35 28.28 12.32
N LEU A 451 22.08 29.02 13.40
CA LEU A 451 22.07 30.47 13.38
C LEU A 451 23.46 31.06 13.16
N GLN A 452 24.53 30.35 13.53
CA GLN A 452 25.89 30.80 13.29
C GLN A 452 26.24 30.74 11.79
N ALA A 453 25.94 29.63 11.12
CA ALA A 453 26.12 29.49 9.67
C ALA A 453 25.27 30.51 8.90
N GLN A 454 24.02 30.73 9.33
CA GLN A 454 23.17 31.78 8.76
C GLN A 454 23.77 33.17 8.93
N HIS A 455 24.28 33.52 10.12
CA HIS A 455 24.94 34.79 10.35
C HIS A 455 26.16 34.99 9.42
N ASP A 456 26.98 33.95 9.28
CA ASP A 456 28.20 33.95 8.48
C ASP A 456 27.91 34.02 6.97
N LEU A 457 26.71 33.60 6.55
CA LEU A 457 26.19 33.79 5.19
C LEU A 457 25.60 35.20 5.00
N LEU A 458 24.75 35.64 5.92
CA LEU A 458 24.01 36.90 5.87
C LEU A 458 24.92 38.13 5.85
N CYS A 459 25.89 38.17 6.76
CA CYS A 459 26.73 39.35 6.96
C CYS A 459 27.61 39.71 5.76
N PRO A 460 28.35 38.76 5.13
CA PRO A 460 29.18 39.08 3.98
C PRO A 460 28.41 39.12 2.65
N PHE A 461 27.35 38.30 2.48
CA PHE A 461 26.68 38.15 1.20
C PHE A 461 25.40 38.98 1.09
N PHE A 462 24.34 38.61 1.80
CA PHE A 462 23.01 39.24 1.64
C PHE A 462 22.97 40.71 2.07
N ALA A 463 23.67 41.08 3.14
CA ALA A 463 23.75 42.47 3.56
C ALA A 463 24.46 43.38 2.52
N SER A 464 25.30 42.81 1.65
CA SER A 464 25.96 43.53 0.57
C SER A 464 25.08 43.71 -0.67
N LEU A 465 24.26 42.69 -1.01
CA LEU A 465 23.29 42.73 -2.10
C LEU A 465 22.11 43.67 -1.81
N PHE A 466 21.73 43.76 -0.53
CA PHE A 466 20.61 44.56 -0.03
C PHE A 466 21.06 45.52 1.07
N PRO A 467 21.85 46.57 0.74
CA PRO A 467 22.40 47.47 1.75
C PRO A 467 21.32 48.22 2.57
N GLY A 468 20.15 48.43 1.95
CA GLY A 468 18.97 49.02 2.58
C GLY A 468 18.19 48.08 3.52
N ALA A 469 18.48 46.77 3.52
CA ALA A 469 17.76 45.82 4.35
C ALA A 469 17.98 46.14 5.84
N THR A 470 16.87 46.18 6.56
CA THR A 470 16.79 46.29 8.02
C THR A 470 16.43 44.95 8.65
N THR A 471 15.74 44.09 7.90
CA THR A 471 15.37 42.75 8.32
C THR A 471 15.60 41.75 7.19
N ILE A 472 16.13 40.57 7.55
CA ILE A 472 16.34 39.45 6.62
C ILE A 472 15.83 38.16 7.26
N THR A 473 15.00 37.39 6.58
CA THR A 473 14.52 36.08 7.04
C THR A 473 15.07 34.99 6.13
N THR A 474 15.82 34.04 6.68
CA THR A 474 16.40 32.89 5.95
C THR A 474 15.78 31.56 6.32
N THR A 475 15.06 31.52 7.46
CA THR A 475 14.42 30.32 7.98
C THR A 475 13.04 30.71 8.49
N PRO A 476 11.99 29.90 8.22
CA PRO A 476 10.66 30.15 8.77
C PRO A 476 10.71 30.38 10.28
N GLY A 477 10.07 31.46 10.74
CA GLY A 477 9.98 31.80 12.16
C GLY A 477 11.18 32.53 12.76
N ILE A 478 12.28 32.78 12.01
CA ILE A 478 13.46 33.52 12.49
C ILE A 478 13.76 34.72 11.59
N GLU A 479 13.86 35.90 12.19
CA GLU A 479 14.15 37.16 11.53
C GLU A 479 15.47 37.75 12.03
N TRP A 480 16.41 38.00 11.12
CA TRP A 480 17.64 38.73 11.41
C TRP A 480 17.39 40.22 11.32
N ARG A 481 17.60 40.95 12.42
CA ARG A 481 17.39 42.39 12.50
C ARG A 481 18.72 43.13 12.57
N LYS A 482 18.80 44.22 11.81
CA LYS A 482 19.96 45.11 11.76
C LYS A 482 19.92 46.09 12.93
N TYR A 483 20.92 46.04 13.80
CA TYR A 483 21.09 46.95 14.93
C TYR A 483 22.26 47.91 14.68
N MET A 484 21.98 49.20 14.86
CA MET A 484 23.00 50.25 14.84
C MET A 484 23.46 50.49 16.28
N LEU A 485 24.44 49.72 16.76
CA LEU A 485 25.14 50.05 18.01
C LEU A 485 25.88 51.37 17.81
N GLY A 486 25.93 52.22 18.84
CA GLY A 486 26.26 53.66 18.75
C GLY A 486 27.65 54.07 18.21
N SER A 487 28.38 53.17 17.55
CA SER A 487 29.52 53.46 16.68
C SER A 487 29.11 53.26 15.21
N PRO A 488 29.18 54.29 14.35
CA PRO A 488 28.58 54.29 13.01
C PRO A 488 29.24 53.38 11.95
N SER A 489 30.20 52.52 12.32
CA SER A 489 31.08 51.89 11.33
C SER A 489 30.68 50.50 10.86
N VAL A 490 29.90 49.71 11.62
CA VAL A 490 29.49 48.35 11.19
C VAL A 490 28.11 48.01 11.77
N PRO A 491 27.08 47.73 10.94
CA PRO A 491 25.80 47.23 11.43
C PRO A 491 25.96 45.81 11.99
N VAL A 492 25.29 45.54 13.12
CA VAL A 492 25.29 44.21 13.75
C VAL A 492 23.95 43.54 13.48
N TRP A 493 23.96 42.32 12.94
CA TRP A 493 22.76 41.53 12.70
C TRP A 493 22.53 40.58 13.87
N LYS A 494 21.32 40.54 14.43
CA LYS A 494 20.94 39.59 15.49
C LYS A 494 19.66 38.85 15.11
N PRO A 495 19.56 37.54 15.39
CA PRO A 495 18.36 36.77 15.13
C PRO A 495 17.28 37.10 16.16
N VAL A 496 16.02 37.01 15.74
CA VAL A 496 14.83 37.16 16.58
C VAL A 496 13.84 36.07 16.18
N VAL A 497 13.45 35.21 17.12
CA VAL A 497 12.42 34.20 16.88
C VAL A 497 11.05 34.86 16.90
N ILE A 498 10.45 35.03 15.71
CA ILE A 498 9.14 35.65 15.52
C ILE A 498 7.99 34.64 15.63
N ALA A 499 8.27 33.34 15.43
CA ALA A 499 7.30 32.24 15.57
C ALA A 499 7.78 31.23 16.62
N ARG A 500 7.74 31.63 17.91
CA ARG A 500 8.35 30.87 19.01
C ARG A 500 7.84 29.43 19.12
N ASP A 501 6.52 29.23 19.04
CA ASP A 501 5.91 27.90 19.19
C ASP A 501 6.21 26.99 17.99
N ASP A 502 6.18 27.52 16.77
CA ASP A 502 6.45 26.75 15.55
C ASP A 502 7.92 26.31 15.52
N VAL A 503 8.86 27.23 15.79
CA VAL A 503 10.29 26.92 15.84
C VAL A 503 10.59 25.91 16.96
N ARG A 504 10.01 26.11 18.14
CA ARG A 504 10.16 25.16 19.26
C ARG A 504 9.62 23.77 18.90
N SER A 505 8.42 23.71 18.31
CA SER A 505 7.79 22.43 17.97
C SER A 505 8.59 21.72 16.88
N HIS A 506 9.10 22.44 15.88
CA HIS A 506 9.97 21.89 14.84
C HIS A 506 11.28 21.34 15.42
N ILE A 507 11.87 22.01 16.40
CA ILE A 507 13.08 21.52 17.07
C ILE A 507 12.81 20.26 17.92
N LEU A 508 11.63 20.17 18.56
CA LEU A 508 11.28 19.03 19.42
C LEU A 508 10.75 17.81 18.65
N ALA A 509 10.11 18.01 17.49
CA ALA A 509 9.54 16.93 16.70
C ALA A 509 10.62 15.99 16.15
N ASP A 510 11.81 16.53 15.90
CA ASP A 510 12.91 15.76 15.36
C ASP A 510 14.26 16.25 15.91
N PRO A 511 14.66 15.78 17.11
CA PRO A 511 15.95 16.13 17.69
C PRO A 511 17.12 15.46 16.97
N ASP A 512 16.89 14.38 16.23
CA ASP A 512 17.92 13.52 15.65
C ASP A 512 18.20 13.78 14.15
N ALA A 513 17.21 14.24 13.36
CA ALA A 513 17.39 14.45 11.92
C ALA A 513 18.28 15.64 11.52
N TYR A 514 18.77 16.42 12.49
CA TYR A 514 19.51 17.63 12.20
C TYR A 514 20.89 17.61 12.84
N THR A 515 21.92 17.65 11.99
CA THR A 515 23.29 17.99 12.40
C THR A 515 23.32 19.35 13.13
N LEU A 516 24.16 19.46 14.17
CA LEU A 516 24.37 20.62 15.08
C LEU A 516 23.57 21.92 14.73
N LYS A 517 22.48 22.20 15.45
CA LYS A 517 21.72 23.46 15.41
C LYS A 517 22.43 24.53 16.28
N LYS A 518 23.56 25.06 15.84
CA LYS A 518 24.31 26.05 16.65
C LYS A 518 23.47 27.28 16.96
N ASP A 519 23.20 27.49 18.24
CA ASP A 519 22.54 28.69 18.72
C ASP A 519 23.46 29.92 18.54
N TYR A 520 22.84 31.10 18.38
CA TYR A 520 23.53 32.38 18.28
C TYR A 520 23.03 33.31 19.39
N GLU A 521 23.92 33.66 20.32
CA GLU A 521 23.63 34.51 21.49
C GLU A 521 22.47 33.99 22.39
N GLY A 522 22.18 32.69 22.41
CA GLY A 522 21.13 32.11 23.26
C GLY A 522 19.71 32.29 22.70
N CYS A 523 19.57 32.61 21.42
CA CYS A 523 18.30 32.89 20.75
C CYS A 523 17.36 31.66 20.75
N LEU A 524 17.87 30.47 20.41
CA LEU A 524 17.12 29.22 20.42
C LEU A 524 16.99 28.66 21.84
N LYS A 525 18.04 28.75 22.67
CA LYS A 525 18.01 28.35 24.08
C LYS A 525 16.82 29.00 24.82
N GLY A 526 16.55 30.27 24.52
CA GLY A 526 15.44 31.03 25.12
C GLY A 526 14.02 30.55 24.75
N LEU A 527 13.87 29.50 23.92
CA LEU A 527 12.58 28.88 23.59
C LEU A 527 12.18 27.77 24.56
N PHE A 528 13.13 27.22 25.31
CA PHE A 528 12.95 26.03 26.15
C PHE A 528 13.04 26.38 27.64
N GLU A 529 12.31 25.63 28.47
CA GLU A 529 12.52 25.65 29.91
C GLU A 529 13.78 24.83 30.29
N GLU A 530 14.41 25.13 31.43
CA GLU A 530 15.66 24.45 31.85
C GLU A 530 15.48 22.92 32.04
N ASP A 531 14.27 22.45 32.35
CA ASP A 531 13.94 21.03 32.46
C ASP A 531 13.65 20.36 31.11
N GLU A 532 13.39 21.13 30.06
CA GLU A 532 13.24 20.65 28.68
C GLU A 532 14.59 20.55 27.95
N LEU A 533 15.61 21.28 28.42
CA LEU A 533 16.98 21.24 27.92
C LEU A 533 17.71 19.98 28.41
N ASP A 534 17.29 18.81 27.93
CA ASP A 534 18.01 17.57 28.18
C ASP A 534 19.43 17.58 27.52
N PRO A 535 20.32 16.65 27.87
CA PRO A 535 21.69 16.64 27.33
C PRO A 535 21.75 16.53 25.79
N LEU A 536 20.79 15.85 25.17
CA LEU A 536 20.73 15.72 23.71
C LEU A 536 20.36 17.07 23.09
N LEU A 537 19.30 17.72 23.57
CA LEU A 537 18.87 19.02 23.09
C LEU A 537 19.93 20.11 23.34
N LYS A 538 20.63 20.07 24.48
CA LYS A 538 21.77 20.96 24.76
C LYS A 538 22.91 20.76 23.76
N SER A 539 23.25 19.49 23.45
CA SER A 539 24.25 19.14 22.45
C SER A 539 23.84 19.62 21.04
N VAL A 540 22.59 19.35 20.64
CA VAL A 540 22.01 19.79 19.36
C VAL A 540 22.07 21.31 19.24
N LEU A 541 21.74 22.05 20.30
CA LEU A 541 21.77 23.52 20.30
C LEU A 541 23.19 24.11 20.40
N GLY A 542 24.23 23.28 20.54
CA GLY A 542 25.60 23.73 20.76
C GLY A 542 25.79 24.47 22.09
N ILE A 543 24.93 24.20 23.08
CA ILE A 543 25.02 24.75 24.43
C ILE A 543 25.99 23.84 25.20
N GLU A 544 27.29 24.06 24.98
CA GLU A 544 28.33 23.44 25.82
C GLU A 544 28.18 24.00 27.25
N ASP A 545 27.54 23.23 28.13
CA ASP A 545 27.97 23.24 29.52
C ASP A 545 29.37 22.61 29.52
N ASP A 546 30.34 23.12 30.28
CA ASP A 546 31.69 22.55 30.50
C ASP A 546 31.63 21.13 31.12
N ILE A 547 30.93 20.20 30.47
CA ILE A 547 30.80 18.81 30.81
C ILE A 547 31.87 18.13 29.97
N GLU A 548 32.99 17.80 30.61
CA GLU A 548 34.02 16.92 30.04
C GLU A 548 33.34 15.67 29.46
N PHE A 549 33.13 15.66 28.15
CA PHE A 549 32.56 14.53 27.44
C PHE A 549 33.54 13.36 27.53
N PHE A 550 33.23 12.39 28.39
CA PHE A 550 33.87 11.09 28.36
C PHE A 550 33.54 10.43 27.02
N SER A 551 34.56 10.23 26.16
CA SER A 551 34.39 9.57 24.86
C SER A 551 33.69 8.20 25.03
N GLU A 552 32.90 7.75 24.03
CA GLU A 552 32.26 6.42 24.03
C GLU A 552 33.25 5.28 24.38
N TYR A 553 34.52 5.49 24.06
CA TYR A 553 35.62 4.58 24.40
C TYR A 553 35.83 4.43 25.91
N GLU A 554 35.61 5.49 26.70
CA GLU A 554 35.76 5.50 28.15
C GLU A 554 34.54 4.94 28.89
N ILE A 555 33.35 5.02 28.29
CA ILE A 555 32.13 4.35 28.78
C ILE A 555 32.26 2.83 28.62
N LEU A 556 32.75 2.37 27.46
CA LEU A 556 33.05 0.95 27.23
C LEU A 556 34.15 0.43 28.17
N LEU A 557 35.20 1.22 28.44
CA LEU A 557 36.27 0.86 29.38
C LEU A 557 35.83 0.83 30.85
N ARG A 558 34.81 1.61 31.24
CA ARG A 558 34.25 1.58 32.61
C ARG A 558 33.23 0.46 32.81
N LEU A 559 32.43 0.12 31.80
CA LEU A 559 31.54 -1.04 31.84
C LEU A 559 32.34 -2.35 31.86
N GLN A 560 33.49 -2.41 31.17
CA GLN A 560 34.40 -3.55 31.23
C GLN A 560 35.14 -3.68 32.58
N LYS A 561 35.29 -2.58 33.33
CA LYS A 561 35.85 -2.58 34.70
C LYS A 561 34.84 -2.89 35.80
N MET A 562 33.53 -2.90 35.52
CA MET A 562 32.50 -3.24 36.51
C MET A 562 32.12 -4.74 36.53
N SER A 563 32.58 -5.56 35.56
CA SER A 563 32.25 -7.00 35.53
C SER A 563 33.26 -7.91 36.24
N THR A 564 34.26 -7.38 36.95
CA THR A 564 35.36 -8.19 37.53
C THR A 564 35.78 -7.76 38.94
N VAL A 565 34.83 -7.54 39.87
CA VAL A 565 35.16 -7.61 41.32
C VAL A 565 33.93 -8.05 42.10
N ILE A 566 34.16 -8.91 43.10
CA ILE A 566 33.28 -9.41 44.17
C ILE A 566 32.73 -10.84 43.93
N GLU A 567 33.63 -11.81 44.12
CA GLU A 567 33.36 -13.01 44.91
C GLU A 567 34.44 -13.11 46.02
N GLU A 568 34.02 -13.71 47.14
CA GLU A 568 34.79 -14.24 48.29
C GLU A 568 34.92 -13.41 49.60
N ASP A 569 34.21 -13.97 50.60
CA ASP A 569 34.53 -14.18 52.03
C ASP A 569 34.43 -13.06 53.07
N ASP A 570 33.48 -13.23 54.03
CA ASP A 570 33.83 -13.75 55.36
C ASP A 570 32.62 -14.13 56.26
N HIS A 571 32.88 -15.13 57.12
CA HIS A 571 32.01 -15.88 58.06
C HIS A 571 31.33 -15.09 59.21
N VAL A 572 30.26 -15.66 59.82
CA VAL A 572 30.22 -16.21 61.21
C VAL A 572 28.79 -16.66 61.65
N ASP A 573 28.79 -17.80 62.35
CA ASP A 573 27.74 -18.69 62.87
C ASP A 573 26.67 -18.13 63.84
N ILE A 574 25.55 -18.87 63.99
CA ILE A 574 25.14 -19.53 65.26
C ILE A 574 24.10 -20.65 64.99
N CYS A 575 24.37 -21.82 65.59
CA CYS A 575 23.69 -23.11 65.51
C CYS A 575 22.51 -23.31 66.50
N LEU A 576 21.84 -24.46 66.28
CA LEU A 576 21.04 -25.34 67.18
C LEU A 576 19.50 -25.20 67.04
N THR A 577 18.65 -26.24 66.87
CA THR A 577 18.74 -27.72 66.84
C THR A 577 17.37 -28.28 66.43
N GLY A 578 17.32 -29.46 65.78
CA GLY A 578 16.35 -30.52 66.13
C GLY A 578 15.20 -30.88 65.16
N ASN A 579 15.45 -31.89 64.33
CA ASN A 579 14.57 -32.99 63.86
C ASN A 579 13.05 -32.80 63.67
N GLY A 580 12.57 -33.10 62.45
CA GLY A 580 11.21 -33.62 62.24
C GLY A 580 10.67 -33.47 60.82
N SER A 581 10.91 -34.49 59.99
CA SER A 581 10.07 -34.97 58.87
C SER A 581 9.20 -34.00 58.03
N GLY A 582 9.40 -34.05 56.71
CA GLY A 582 8.27 -34.09 55.76
C GLY A 582 7.92 -32.79 55.02
N VAL A 583 8.54 -32.63 53.84
CA VAL A 583 7.97 -32.14 52.57
C VAL A 583 6.87 -31.05 52.61
N ARG A 584 7.32 -29.82 52.33
CA ARG A 584 6.74 -28.72 51.51
C ARG A 584 5.23 -28.40 51.62
N ALA A 585 4.97 -27.31 52.35
CA ALA A 585 4.11 -26.15 52.01
C ALA A 585 4.77 -24.91 52.68
N PRO A 586 4.29 -23.65 52.61
CA PRO A 586 3.33 -22.98 51.71
C PRO A 586 3.86 -21.62 51.17
N HIS A 587 3.17 -20.95 50.23
CA HIS A 587 3.23 -19.47 50.20
C HIS A 587 1.87 -18.81 49.97
N TYR A 588 1.60 -17.95 50.95
CA TYR A 588 0.55 -17.00 51.23
C TYR A 588 -0.11 -16.27 50.05
N TYR A 589 -1.44 -16.27 50.13
CA TYR A 589 -2.36 -15.28 49.57
C TYR A 589 -2.23 -13.94 50.30
N CYS A 590 -2.29 -12.83 49.56
CA CYS A 590 -2.77 -11.56 50.09
C CYS A 590 -3.95 -11.07 49.25
N LEU A 591 -4.99 -10.68 49.99
CA LEU A 591 -6.37 -10.42 49.63
C LEU A 591 -6.52 -8.92 49.29
N HIS A 592 -7.19 -8.56 48.20
CA HIS A 592 -7.94 -7.31 48.15
C HIS A 592 -9.42 -7.63 47.89
N VAL A 593 -10.21 -7.31 48.91
CA VAL A 593 -11.65 -7.45 49.03
C VAL A 593 -12.35 -6.41 48.17
N LEU A 594 -13.32 -6.83 47.36
CA LEU A 594 -14.59 -6.13 47.19
C LEU A 594 -15.69 -7.18 46.98
N HIS A 595 -16.53 -7.34 47.99
CA HIS A 595 -17.78 -8.09 47.97
C HIS A 595 -18.87 -7.06 48.24
N GLU A 596 -19.84 -6.89 47.34
CA GLU A 596 -21.24 -6.68 47.71
C GLU A 596 -22.16 -6.89 46.50
N SER A 597 -23.27 -7.53 46.83
CA SER A 597 -24.24 -8.26 46.01
C SER A 597 -25.49 -7.42 45.70
N VAL A 598 -26.11 -7.60 44.53
CA VAL A 598 -27.57 -7.50 44.35
C VAL A 598 -28.03 -8.55 43.33
N ALA A 599 -29.12 -9.23 43.67
CA ALA A 599 -29.71 -10.39 43.01
C ALA A 599 -30.74 -10.03 41.91
N SER A 600 -31.02 -11.06 41.09
CA SER A 600 -32.26 -11.37 40.33
C SER A 600 -32.78 -10.41 39.25
N ILE A 601 -33.00 -10.95 38.05
CA ILE A 601 -34.30 -11.00 37.35
C ILE A 601 -34.33 -12.25 36.45
N GLU A 602 -35.30 -13.12 36.72
CA GLU A 602 -35.78 -14.21 35.87
C GLU A 602 -36.55 -13.66 34.67
N LEU A 603 -36.51 -14.36 33.53
CA LEU A 603 -37.62 -14.39 32.59
C LEU A 603 -37.72 -15.79 31.95
N ILE A 604 -38.75 -16.50 32.40
CA ILE A 604 -39.37 -17.72 31.87
C ILE A 604 -40.11 -17.38 30.58
N ILE A 605 -39.97 -18.20 29.51
CA ILE A 605 -41.07 -18.65 28.62
C ILE A 605 -40.73 -20.07 28.12
N ASP A 606 -41.78 -20.90 28.11
CA ASP A 606 -41.83 -22.37 28.20
C ASP A 606 -41.59 -23.21 26.92
N ASP A 607 -41.15 -24.46 27.18
CA ASP A 607 -41.52 -25.79 26.65
C ASP A 607 -41.68 -26.08 25.14
N VAL A 608 -40.81 -26.99 24.64
CA VAL A 608 -41.20 -28.33 24.13
C VAL A 608 -40.10 -29.34 24.47
N GLU A 609 -40.45 -30.42 25.18
CA GLU A 609 -39.58 -31.55 25.55
C GLU A 609 -38.96 -32.28 24.33
N PRO A 610 -37.77 -32.89 24.50
CA PRO A 610 -37.54 -34.22 23.97
C PRO A 610 -37.26 -35.20 25.11
N THR A 611 -38.10 -36.22 25.18
CA THR A 611 -37.95 -37.41 26.00
C THR A 611 -36.59 -38.05 25.79
N GLY A 612 -35.87 -38.26 26.89
CA GLY A 612 -34.63 -39.01 26.90
C GLY A 612 -34.84 -40.48 26.55
N ASP A 613 -33.95 -41.00 25.71
CA ASP A 613 -33.34 -42.31 25.92
C ASP A 613 -32.00 -42.36 25.17
N SER A 614 -31.02 -42.97 25.82
CA SER A 614 -29.64 -43.15 25.37
C SER A 614 -29.54 -43.95 24.07
N TYR A 615 -28.84 -43.43 23.06
CA TYR A 615 -28.41 -44.19 21.87
C TYR A 615 -26.94 -44.61 22.00
N PRO A 616 -26.59 -45.88 21.69
CA PRO A 616 -25.19 -46.29 21.53
C PRO A 616 -24.67 -45.88 20.15
N ASN A 617 -23.34 -45.70 20.07
CA ASN A 617 -22.57 -45.43 18.85
C ASN A 617 -23.17 -46.06 17.57
N MET A 618 -23.73 -45.22 16.71
CA MET A 618 -24.08 -45.56 15.33
C MET A 618 -22.90 -45.24 14.41
N SER A 619 -22.13 -46.26 14.05
CA SER A 619 -21.28 -46.23 12.87
C SER A 619 -21.34 -47.61 12.20
N SER A 620 -21.67 -47.63 10.91
CA SER A 620 -21.61 -48.75 9.93
C SER A 620 -22.88 -49.51 9.48
N ILE A 621 -24.10 -49.22 9.95
CA ILE A 621 -25.27 -50.11 9.63
C ILE A 621 -26.18 -49.66 8.46
N GLU A 622 -26.23 -48.39 8.01
CA GLU A 622 -27.23 -47.98 7.00
C GLU A 622 -26.82 -48.12 5.51
N VAL A 623 -25.53 -48.22 5.16
CA VAL A 623 -25.14 -48.35 3.74
C VAL A 623 -25.42 -49.74 3.18
N VAL A 624 -25.35 -50.79 4.02
CA VAL A 624 -25.66 -52.17 3.62
C VAL A 624 -27.17 -52.38 3.43
N THR A 625 -28.01 -51.62 4.15
CA THR A 625 -29.49 -51.74 4.05
C THR A 625 -30.07 -51.09 2.79
N LEU A 626 -29.39 -50.09 2.21
CA LEU A 626 -29.79 -49.45 0.94
C LEU A 626 -29.47 -50.31 -0.31
N LEU A 627 -28.60 -51.31 -0.20
CA LEU A 627 -28.21 -52.19 -1.31
C LEU A 627 -29.18 -53.37 -1.54
N ASN A 628 -30.16 -53.58 -0.65
CA ASN A 628 -31.23 -54.58 -0.82
C ASN A 628 -32.43 -54.09 -1.65
N VAL A 629 -32.31 -52.93 -2.31
CA VAL A 629 -33.33 -52.44 -3.24
C VAL A 629 -33.23 -53.22 -4.55
N THR A 630 -33.98 -54.32 -4.66
CA THR A 630 -33.96 -55.23 -5.82
C THR A 630 -34.58 -54.64 -7.09
N VAL A 631 -35.30 -53.51 -6.99
CA VAL A 631 -35.90 -52.82 -8.15
C VAL A 631 -35.72 -51.29 -8.01
N PRO A 632 -34.98 -50.63 -8.93
CA PRO A 632 -34.85 -49.19 -8.93
C PRO A 632 -36.16 -48.51 -9.34
N GLU A 633 -36.93 -48.08 -8.35
CA GLU A 633 -38.14 -47.27 -8.53
C GLU A 633 -37.79 -45.81 -8.78
N ARG A 634 -38.37 -45.20 -9.82
CA ARG A 634 -38.23 -43.77 -10.09
C ARG A 634 -38.75 -42.96 -8.90
N ARG A 635 -38.07 -41.86 -8.60
CA ARG A 635 -38.39 -41.03 -7.43
C ARG A 635 -39.74 -40.31 -7.54
N ASP A 636 -40.25 -40.14 -8.77
CA ASP A 636 -41.58 -39.61 -9.07
C ASP A 636 -42.71 -40.65 -8.91
N GLY A 637 -42.38 -41.91 -8.59
CA GLY A 637 -43.33 -43.01 -8.42
C GLY A 637 -44.03 -43.45 -9.71
N SER A 638 -43.64 -42.93 -10.88
CA SER A 638 -44.43 -43.05 -12.11
C SER A 638 -44.18 -44.33 -12.90
N ASN A 639 -43.02 -44.99 -12.75
CA ASN A 639 -42.67 -46.28 -13.38
C ASN A 639 -41.46 -46.93 -12.69
N THR A 640 -41.39 -48.27 -12.68
CA THR A 640 -40.15 -49.00 -12.37
C THR A 640 -39.19 -48.91 -13.55
N LEU A 641 -37.89 -48.70 -13.30
CA LEU A 641 -36.89 -48.86 -14.36
C LEU A 641 -36.79 -50.34 -14.75
N GLN A 642 -36.39 -50.64 -16.00
CA GLN A 642 -36.14 -52.02 -16.40
C GLN A 642 -35.14 -52.68 -15.44
N GLN A 643 -35.41 -53.93 -15.07
CA GLN A 643 -34.56 -54.71 -14.17
C GLN A 643 -33.24 -55.04 -14.87
N ILE A 644 -32.26 -54.15 -14.71
CA ILE A 644 -30.87 -54.36 -15.07
C ILE A 644 -30.12 -54.66 -13.75
N PRO A 645 -29.22 -55.67 -13.72
CA PRO A 645 -28.36 -55.95 -12.57
C PRO A 645 -27.54 -54.71 -12.12
N ALA A 646 -27.28 -54.59 -10.82
CA ALA A 646 -26.62 -53.42 -10.24
C ALA A 646 -25.17 -53.24 -10.73
N ASP A 647 -24.44 -54.34 -10.94
CA ASP A 647 -23.12 -54.41 -11.58
C ASP A 647 -23.09 -53.74 -12.95
N VAL A 648 -24.11 -53.95 -13.78
CA VAL A 648 -24.21 -53.29 -15.09
C VAL A 648 -24.40 -51.78 -14.94
N TYR A 649 -25.14 -51.31 -13.91
CA TYR A 649 -25.20 -49.87 -13.61
C TYR A 649 -23.84 -49.34 -13.13
N TYR A 650 -23.07 -50.10 -12.36
CA TYR A 650 -21.71 -49.71 -12.00
C TYR A 650 -20.82 -49.56 -13.23
N ASP A 651 -20.86 -50.51 -14.17
CA ASP A 651 -20.10 -50.45 -15.44
C ASP A 651 -20.52 -49.25 -16.31
N ILE A 652 -21.83 -48.99 -16.42
CA ILE A 652 -22.35 -47.81 -17.14
C ILE A 652 -21.84 -46.53 -16.50
N PHE A 653 -21.83 -46.43 -15.17
CA PHE A 653 -21.40 -45.22 -14.49
C PHE A 653 -19.87 -45.08 -14.43
N ASP A 654 -19.12 -46.17 -14.51
CA ASP A 654 -17.66 -46.15 -14.66
C ASP A 654 -17.21 -45.73 -16.06
N TYR A 655 -18.10 -45.85 -17.06
CA TYR A 655 -17.86 -45.24 -18.37
C TYR A 655 -17.85 -43.69 -18.32
N PHE A 656 -18.55 -43.08 -17.36
CA PHE A 656 -18.58 -41.61 -17.18
C PHE A 656 -17.47 -41.09 -16.26
N GLN A 657 -16.31 -41.75 -16.22
CA GLN A 657 -15.13 -41.26 -15.50
C GLN A 657 -14.45 -40.12 -16.26
N VAL A 658 -13.80 -39.22 -15.51
CA VAL A 658 -13.01 -38.11 -16.07
C VAL A 658 -11.86 -38.70 -16.89
N GLY A 659 -11.78 -38.33 -18.17
CA GLY A 659 -10.81 -38.89 -19.12
C GLY A 659 -10.85 -38.18 -20.47
N GLU A 660 -10.34 -38.80 -21.53
CA GLU A 660 -10.30 -38.19 -22.87
C GLU A 660 -11.70 -37.88 -23.44
N THR A 661 -12.73 -38.60 -23.00
CA THR A 661 -14.09 -38.49 -23.53
C THR A 661 -15.00 -37.53 -22.75
N PHE A 662 -14.78 -37.37 -21.44
CA PHE A 662 -15.62 -36.52 -20.59
C PHE A 662 -14.76 -35.65 -19.68
N SER A 663 -15.02 -34.34 -19.73
CA SER A 663 -14.48 -33.37 -18.78
C SER A 663 -15.04 -33.59 -17.37
N GLY A 664 -14.33 -33.07 -16.37
CA GLY A 664 -14.79 -33.14 -14.98
C GLY A 664 -16.16 -32.49 -14.75
N ARG A 665 -16.48 -31.42 -15.49
CA ARG A 665 -17.78 -30.74 -15.44
C ARG A 665 -18.88 -31.55 -16.08
N GLU A 666 -18.62 -32.18 -17.23
CA GLU A 666 -19.59 -33.05 -17.90
C GLU A 666 -19.94 -34.24 -17.01
N CYS A 667 -18.95 -34.92 -16.42
CA CYS A 667 -19.17 -35.99 -15.45
C CYS A 667 -20.02 -35.51 -14.27
N LYS A 668 -19.68 -34.36 -13.65
CA LYS A 668 -20.46 -33.78 -12.54
C LYS A 668 -21.90 -33.48 -12.97
N THR A 669 -22.12 -32.99 -14.17
CA THR A 669 -23.45 -32.66 -14.72
C THR A 669 -24.26 -33.93 -14.97
N ILE A 670 -23.66 -34.94 -15.61
CA ILE A 670 -24.27 -36.26 -15.85
C ILE A 670 -24.69 -36.88 -14.51
N PHE A 671 -23.80 -36.96 -13.52
CA PHE A 671 -24.16 -37.50 -12.21
C PHE A 671 -25.19 -36.64 -11.47
N SER A 672 -25.16 -35.32 -11.63
CA SER A 672 -26.18 -34.41 -11.07
C SER A 672 -27.58 -34.70 -11.61
N ASN A 673 -27.66 -34.98 -12.92
CA ASN A 673 -28.92 -35.33 -13.60
C ASN A 673 -29.39 -36.74 -13.27
N LEU A 674 -28.46 -37.66 -12.95
CA LEU A 674 -28.78 -39.05 -12.56
C LEU A 674 -29.21 -39.19 -11.09
N ILE A 675 -28.69 -38.35 -10.18
CA ILE A 675 -29.05 -38.34 -8.75
C ILE A 675 -30.57 -38.27 -8.48
N PRO A 676 -31.37 -37.41 -9.16
CA PRO A 676 -32.81 -37.34 -8.90
C PRO A 676 -33.61 -38.53 -9.46
N VAL A 677 -33.04 -39.36 -10.34
CA VAL A 677 -33.77 -40.40 -11.09
C VAL A 677 -34.39 -41.47 -10.18
N CYS A 678 -33.60 -42.09 -9.32
CA CYS A 678 -34.06 -43.10 -8.36
C CYS A 678 -33.12 -43.18 -7.15
N ARG A 679 -33.54 -43.90 -6.09
CA ARG A 679 -32.73 -44.06 -4.87
C ARG A 679 -31.40 -44.79 -5.14
N LEU A 680 -31.41 -45.80 -6.02
CA LEU A 680 -30.21 -46.52 -6.44
C LEU A 680 -29.21 -45.60 -7.15
N PHE A 681 -29.68 -44.79 -8.11
CA PHE A 681 -28.82 -43.84 -8.82
C PHE A 681 -28.29 -42.77 -7.87
N ARG A 682 -29.09 -42.28 -6.91
CA ARG A 682 -28.58 -41.40 -5.86
C ARG A 682 -27.47 -42.06 -5.05
N ALA A 683 -27.67 -43.30 -4.59
CA ALA A 683 -26.68 -44.02 -3.79
C ALA A 683 -25.37 -44.27 -4.54
N ILE A 684 -25.45 -44.47 -5.86
CA ILE A 684 -24.29 -44.77 -6.70
C ILE A 684 -23.62 -43.49 -7.27
N CYS A 685 -24.40 -42.53 -7.76
CA CYS A 685 -23.92 -41.34 -8.44
C CYS A 685 -23.51 -40.22 -7.47
N LEU A 686 -24.06 -40.16 -6.26
CA LEU A 686 -23.70 -39.12 -5.29
C LEU A 686 -22.24 -39.27 -4.80
N PRO A 687 -21.76 -40.47 -4.41
CA PRO A 687 -20.33 -40.69 -4.14
C PRO A 687 -19.43 -40.32 -5.32
N ARG A 688 -19.79 -40.76 -6.54
CA ARG A 688 -19.00 -40.47 -7.75
C ARG A 688 -18.96 -38.98 -8.09
N ARG A 689 -20.07 -38.26 -7.89
CA ARG A 689 -20.14 -36.80 -8.03
C ARG A 689 -19.24 -36.09 -7.02
N LEU A 690 -19.18 -36.60 -5.79
CA LEU A 690 -18.43 -36.02 -4.68
C LEU A 690 -16.98 -36.50 -4.60
N ARG A 691 -16.54 -37.39 -5.51
CA ARG A 691 -15.17 -37.88 -5.61
C ARG A 691 -14.14 -36.73 -5.65
N SER A 692 -14.47 -35.66 -6.37
CA SER A 692 -13.75 -34.38 -6.32
C SER A 692 -14.69 -33.28 -5.84
N LEU A 693 -14.54 -32.90 -4.57
CA LEU A 693 -15.30 -31.83 -3.95
C LEU A 693 -14.53 -30.52 -4.12
N THR A 694 -15.06 -29.61 -4.94
CA THR A 694 -14.57 -28.23 -5.05
C THR A 694 -15.53 -27.36 -4.27
N LEU A 695 -15.04 -26.62 -3.29
CA LEU A 695 -15.81 -25.67 -2.50
C LEU A 695 -15.47 -24.24 -2.97
N PRO A 696 -16.16 -23.71 -4.01
CA PRO A 696 -15.98 -22.32 -4.40
C PRO A 696 -16.62 -21.42 -3.35
N ILE A 697 -15.82 -20.60 -2.66
CA ILE A 697 -16.33 -19.69 -1.63
C ILE A 697 -16.79 -18.39 -2.31
N GLN A 698 -17.89 -18.40 -3.07
CA GLN A 698 -18.40 -17.13 -3.61
C GLN A 698 -19.08 -16.30 -2.52
N LYS A 699 -18.86 -14.97 -2.53
CA LYS A 699 -19.49 -13.97 -1.62
C LYS A 699 -21.01 -14.12 -1.46
N LYS A 700 -21.67 -14.67 -2.49
CA LYS A 700 -23.13 -14.87 -2.59
C LYS A 700 -23.59 -16.12 -1.81
N ASP A 701 -22.75 -17.14 -1.72
CA ASP A 701 -23.04 -18.41 -1.04
C ASP A 701 -22.74 -18.33 0.46
N LEU A 702 -21.88 -17.39 0.89
CA LEU A 702 -21.53 -17.11 2.29
C LEU A 702 -22.74 -16.87 3.21
N VAL A 703 -23.79 -16.20 2.73
CA VAL A 703 -25.00 -15.90 3.53
C VAL A 703 -25.79 -17.17 3.87
N LYS A 704 -25.64 -18.24 3.07
CA LYS A 704 -26.31 -19.53 3.33
C LYS A 704 -25.53 -20.41 4.32
N PHE A 705 -24.20 -20.28 4.37
CA PHE A 705 -23.34 -21.13 5.20
C PHE A 705 -23.25 -20.69 6.67
N THR A 706 -23.36 -19.38 6.97
CA THR A 706 -23.25 -18.86 8.33
C THR A 706 -24.51 -19.05 9.19
N GLY A 707 -25.64 -19.48 8.59
CA GLY A 707 -26.95 -19.58 9.25
C GLY A 707 -27.37 -20.99 9.69
N THR A 708 -26.66 -22.05 9.29
CA THR A 708 -27.04 -23.43 9.60
C THR A 708 -25.93 -24.15 10.37
N ASN A 709 -26.22 -24.55 11.62
CA ASN A 709 -25.36 -25.45 12.39
C ASN A 709 -25.02 -26.69 11.52
N PHE A 710 -23.74 -26.94 11.28
CA PHE A 710 -23.21 -28.01 10.43
C PHE A 710 -23.47 -29.45 10.94
N HIS A 711 -24.42 -29.65 11.85
CA HIS A 711 -24.29 -30.70 12.85
C HIS A 711 -24.89 -32.08 12.54
N GLU A 712 -25.64 -32.34 11.46
CA GLU A 712 -26.24 -33.68 11.31
C GLU A 712 -26.33 -34.32 9.91
N PRO A 713 -26.76 -33.67 8.80
CA PRO A 713 -27.00 -34.42 7.56
C PRO A 713 -25.77 -34.65 6.66
N TYR A 714 -24.64 -33.98 6.89
CA TYR A 714 -23.45 -34.05 6.02
C TYR A 714 -22.35 -35.01 6.51
N ILE A 715 -22.44 -35.50 7.76
CA ILE A 715 -21.40 -36.33 8.39
C ILE A 715 -21.14 -37.64 7.62
N ASN A 716 -22.17 -38.20 6.97
CA ASN A 716 -22.04 -39.42 6.16
C ASN A 716 -21.49 -39.20 4.75
N LEU A 717 -21.37 -37.95 4.27
CA LEU A 717 -20.88 -37.65 2.92
C LEU A 717 -19.34 -37.56 2.84
N TYR A 718 -18.67 -37.35 3.97
CA TYR A 718 -17.21 -37.19 4.04
C TYR A 718 -16.43 -38.46 3.66
N ALA A 719 -17.02 -39.64 3.87
CA ALA A 719 -16.40 -40.92 3.53
C ALA A 719 -16.25 -41.14 2.01
N PHE A 720 -16.88 -40.34 1.15
CA PHE A 720 -16.87 -40.57 -0.31
C PHE A 720 -16.01 -39.59 -1.10
N VAL A 721 -15.41 -38.60 -0.44
CA VAL A 721 -14.55 -37.60 -1.10
C VAL A 721 -13.13 -38.14 -1.19
N SER A 722 -12.56 -38.23 -2.40
CA SER A 722 -11.17 -38.67 -2.60
C SER A 722 -10.22 -37.53 -2.95
N ALA A 723 -10.74 -36.42 -3.48
CA ALA A 723 -10.01 -35.19 -3.74
C ALA A 723 -10.80 -34.00 -3.20
N LEU A 724 -10.14 -33.14 -2.42
CA LEU A 724 -10.75 -31.95 -1.82
C LEU A 724 -10.01 -30.71 -2.33
N ARG A 725 -10.75 -29.78 -2.96
CA ARG A 725 -10.22 -28.51 -3.46
C ARG A 725 -10.93 -27.34 -2.80
N PHE A 726 -10.19 -26.55 -2.05
CA PHE A 726 -10.57 -25.22 -1.62
C PHE A 726 -10.02 -24.24 -2.65
N ALA A 727 -10.90 -23.49 -3.29
CA ALA A 727 -10.52 -22.39 -4.15
C ALA A 727 -11.49 -21.28 -3.82
N ASP A 728 -11.01 -20.24 -3.16
CA ASP A 728 -11.76 -19.00 -3.19
C ASP A 728 -11.59 -18.41 -4.60
N ARG A 729 -12.69 -17.92 -5.18
CA ARG A 729 -12.63 -17.12 -6.41
C ARG A 729 -13.01 -15.73 -5.99
N LEU A 730 -12.18 -15.13 -5.16
CA LEU A 730 -12.23 -13.69 -4.97
C LEU A 730 -11.93 -13.07 -6.35
N PRO A 731 -12.59 -11.96 -6.72
CA PRO A 731 -12.13 -11.21 -7.88
C PRO A 731 -10.65 -10.93 -7.68
N LYS A 732 -9.81 -11.45 -8.59
CA LYS A 732 -8.35 -11.25 -8.58
C LYS A 732 -8.10 -9.79 -8.21
N PRO A 733 -7.46 -9.49 -7.08
CA PRO A 733 -6.89 -8.18 -6.90
C PRO A 733 -5.81 -8.05 -7.98
N LEU A 734 -5.70 -6.86 -8.58
CA LEU A 734 -4.57 -6.50 -9.43
C LEU A 734 -3.31 -6.62 -8.57
N PHE A 735 -2.70 -7.80 -8.53
CA PHE A 735 -1.54 -8.13 -7.71
C PHE A 735 -0.24 -8.24 -8.53
N GLU A 736 -0.23 -7.75 -9.78
CA GLU A 736 0.95 -7.79 -10.64
C GLU A 736 1.14 -6.44 -11.37
N SER A 737 1.13 -5.33 -10.63
CA SER A 737 1.85 -4.12 -11.03
C SER A 737 3.04 -3.95 -10.10
N ASP A 738 4.23 -3.79 -10.67
CA ASP A 738 5.52 -3.71 -9.98
C ASP A 738 5.47 -2.93 -8.65
N GLY A 739 5.96 -3.57 -7.59
CA GLY A 739 6.56 -2.96 -6.40
C GLY A 739 5.70 -2.04 -5.52
N SER A 740 4.43 -1.77 -5.85
CA SER A 740 3.56 -0.91 -5.05
C SER A 740 2.42 -1.72 -4.43
N GLU A 741 2.60 -2.11 -3.17
CA GLU A 741 1.49 -2.66 -2.37
C GLU A 741 0.47 -1.55 -2.13
N SER A 742 -0.53 -1.44 -3.02
CA SER A 742 -1.64 -0.50 -2.82
C SER A 742 -2.37 -0.79 -1.50
N GLU A 743 -2.72 0.25 -0.74
CA GLU A 743 -3.49 0.18 0.52
C GLU A 743 -4.79 -0.65 0.39
N ASP A 744 -5.36 -0.70 -0.82
CA ASP A 744 -6.54 -1.50 -1.16
C ASP A 744 -6.29 -3.01 -1.02
N GLY A 745 -5.07 -3.49 -1.31
CA GLY A 745 -4.68 -4.89 -1.15
C GLY A 745 -4.70 -5.33 0.31
N ILE A 746 -4.23 -4.48 1.23
CA ILE A 746 -4.18 -4.76 2.68
C ILE A 746 -5.57 -4.68 3.31
N ALA A 747 -6.39 -3.70 2.93
CA ALA A 747 -7.79 -3.62 3.38
C ALA A 747 -8.60 -4.85 2.95
N GLN A 748 -8.33 -5.37 1.75
CA GLN A 748 -8.98 -6.57 1.22
C GLN A 748 -8.50 -7.85 1.94
N ARG A 749 -7.22 -7.94 2.31
CA ARG A 749 -6.67 -9.01 3.18
C ARG A 749 -7.37 -9.09 4.53
N ILE A 750 -7.65 -7.95 5.16
CA ILE A 750 -8.36 -7.86 6.45
C ILE A 750 -9.82 -8.32 6.32
N GLN A 751 -10.48 -8.01 5.21
CA GLN A 751 -11.84 -8.48 4.94
C GLN A 751 -11.88 -10.02 4.73
N ASN A 752 -10.81 -10.59 4.16
CA ASN A 752 -10.65 -12.03 3.96
C ASN A 752 -10.30 -12.80 5.24
N ALA A 753 -9.58 -12.18 6.19
CA ALA A 753 -9.31 -12.79 7.51
C ALA A 753 -10.59 -13.14 8.29
N TRP A 754 -11.68 -12.39 8.08
CA TRP A 754 -13.00 -12.74 8.64
C TRP A 754 -13.61 -13.99 7.99
N VAL A 755 -13.47 -14.16 6.67
CA VAL A 755 -13.91 -15.36 5.93
C VAL A 755 -13.15 -16.59 6.43
N TYR A 756 -11.84 -16.45 6.64
CA TYR A 756 -10.99 -17.48 7.23
C TYR A 756 -11.50 -17.92 8.61
N ARG A 757 -11.72 -16.98 9.53
CA ARG A 757 -12.16 -17.31 10.89
C ARG A 757 -13.55 -17.94 10.96
N SER A 758 -14.44 -17.57 10.05
CA SER A 758 -15.85 -17.96 10.11
C SER A 758 -16.18 -19.23 9.34
N ILE A 759 -15.41 -19.57 8.29
CA ILE A 759 -15.69 -20.69 7.38
C ILE A 759 -14.56 -21.71 7.37
N ILE A 760 -13.32 -21.24 7.21
CA ILE A 760 -12.18 -22.13 6.98
C ILE A 760 -11.76 -22.82 8.28
N LEU A 761 -11.71 -22.12 9.41
CA LEU A 761 -11.42 -22.74 10.70
C LEU A 761 -12.38 -23.93 11.02
N PRO A 762 -13.71 -23.78 10.95
CA PRO A 762 -14.63 -24.90 11.11
C PRO A 762 -14.44 -26.03 10.08
N LEU A 763 -14.10 -25.71 8.83
CA LEU A 763 -13.82 -26.73 7.81
C LEU A 763 -12.51 -27.49 8.11
N CYS A 764 -11.47 -26.78 8.53
CA CYS A 764 -10.19 -27.33 8.98
C CYS A 764 -10.39 -28.29 10.16
N ASP A 765 -11.23 -27.94 11.12
CA ASP A 765 -11.57 -28.81 12.26
C ASP A 765 -12.26 -30.13 11.82
N ASN A 766 -12.83 -30.15 10.61
CA ASN A 766 -13.43 -31.36 10.04
C ASN A 766 -12.50 -32.11 9.07
N LEU A 767 -11.33 -31.59 8.67
CA LEU A 767 -10.40 -32.25 7.76
C LEU A 767 -10.03 -33.69 8.17
N PRO A 768 -9.78 -34.01 9.47
CA PRO A 768 -9.48 -35.37 9.89
C PRO A 768 -10.62 -36.37 9.67
N ARG A 769 -11.85 -35.90 9.42
CA ARG A 769 -13.01 -36.76 9.12
C ARG A 769 -13.02 -37.23 7.66
N PHE A 770 -12.22 -36.64 6.78
CA PHE A 770 -12.10 -37.01 5.37
C PHE A 770 -11.07 -38.14 5.17
N GLN A 771 -11.36 -39.30 5.74
CA GLN A 771 -10.41 -40.43 5.83
C GLN A 771 -9.97 -40.99 4.46
N ASN A 772 -10.73 -40.74 3.39
CA ASN A 772 -10.46 -41.27 2.04
C ASN A 772 -9.87 -40.23 1.08
N VAL A 773 -9.60 -39.00 1.54
CA VAL A 773 -8.99 -37.97 0.69
C VAL A 773 -7.52 -38.28 0.47
N THR A 774 -7.15 -38.50 -0.78
CA THR A 774 -5.77 -38.74 -1.23
C THR A 774 -5.10 -37.47 -1.74
N GLU A 775 -5.89 -36.50 -2.21
CA GLU A 775 -5.41 -35.24 -2.78
C GLU A 775 -6.10 -34.04 -2.14
N LEU A 776 -5.33 -33.08 -1.65
CA LEU A 776 -5.81 -31.83 -1.07
C LEU A 776 -5.18 -30.65 -1.83
N THR A 777 -6.02 -29.80 -2.41
CA THR A 777 -5.60 -28.54 -3.03
C THR A 777 -6.22 -27.37 -2.28
N ILE A 778 -5.39 -26.42 -1.88
CA ILE A 778 -5.78 -25.20 -1.18
C ILE A 778 -5.22 -24.04 -1.99
N ASP A 779 -6.09 -23.14 -2.44
CA ASP A 779 -5.75 -22.10 -3.41
C ASP A 779 -6.41 -20.77 -3.00
N ASP A 780 -5.64 -19.68 -3.05
CA ASP A 780 -6.10 -18.30 -2.82
C ASP A 780 -6.84 -18.10 -1.48
N THR A 781 -6.19 -18.46 -0.36
CA THR A 781 -6.82 -18.39 0.97
C THR A 781 -5.86 -18.07 2.11
N VAL A 782 -6.39 -17.50 3.18
CA VAL A 782 -5.65 -17.37 4.45
C VAL A 782 -5.61 -18.72 5.18
N LEU A 783 -4.47 -19.07 5.78
CA LEU A 783 -4.24 -20.34 6.48
C LEU A 783 -3.55 -20.10 7.83
N GLY A 784 -4.16 -20.54 8.92
CA GLY A 784 -3.51 -20.61 10.22
C GLY A 784 -2.72 -21.91 10.39
N LEU A 785 -1.68 -21.88 11.22
CA LEU A 785 -0.77 -23.03 11.48
C LEU A 785 -1.48 -24.33 11.87
N ARG A 786 -2.69 -24.26 12.43
CA ARG A 786 -3.47 -25.44 12.80
C ARG A 786 -3.85 -26.31 11.61
N VAL A 787 -3.97 -25.74 10.41
CA VAL A 787 -4.32 -26.51 9.21
C VAL A 787 -3.33 -27.64 8.97
N PHE A 788 -2.02 -27.40 9.17
CA PHE A 788 -0.99 -28.41 9.00
C PHE A 788 -1.10 -29.56 9.98
N THR A 789 -1.54 -29.28 11.20
CA THR A 789 -1.83 -30.33 12.18
C THR A 789 -2.94 -31.24 11.68
N TYR A 790 -3.99 -30.67 11.08
CA TYR A 790 -5.10 -31.46 10.55
C TYR A 790 -4.73 -32.22 9.28
N ILE A 791 -3.98 -31.60 8.36
CA ILE A 791 -3.46 -32.24 7.15
C ILE A 791 -2.57 -33.43 7.54
N ALA A 792 -1.73 -33.29 8.56
CA ALA A 792 -0.89 -34.38 9.07
C ALA A 792 -1.69 -35.56 9.66
N LEU A 793 -2.93 -35.33 10.12
CA LEU A 793 -3.82 -36.35 10.68
C LEU A 793 -4.68 -37.08 9.62
N MET A 794 -4.52 -36.78 8.33
CA MET A 794 -5.29 -37.40 7.26
C MET A 794 -4.61 -38.68 6.73
N ASP A 795 -5.06 -39.84 7.21
CA ASP A 795 -4.46 -41.17 6.98
C ASP A 795 -4.44 -41.67 5.52
N SER A 796 -5.08 -41.01 4.56
CA SER A 796 -5.01 -41.38 3.13
C SER A 796 -4.32 -40.34 2.27
N LEU A 797 -3.96 -39.20 2.86
CA LEU A 797 -3.49 -38.05 2.09
C LEU A 797 -2.07 -38.30 1.58
N CYS A 798 -1.90 -38.24 0.26
CA CYS A 798 -0.63 -38.48 -0.42
C CYS A 798 -0.20 -37.34 -1.33
N SER A 799 -1.09 -36.43 -1.71
CA SER A 799 -0.78 -35.22 -2.49
C SER A 799 -1.35 -33.98 -1.82
N VAL A 800 -0.50 -32.98 -1.61
CA VAL A 800 -0.88 -31.67 -1.07
C VAL A 800 -0.40 -30.58 -2.04
N ASP A 801 -1.30 -29.68 -2.43
CA ASP A 801 -1.04 -28.53 -3.28
C ASP A 801 -1.55 -27.27 -2.58
N ILE A 802 -0.66 -26.35 -2.22
CA ILE A 802 -1.01 -25.08 -1.56
C ILE A 802 -0.49 -23.94 -2.43
N ALA A 803 -1.37 -23.10 -2.95
CA ALA A 803 -1.00 -22.03 -3.87
C ALA A 803 -1.69 -20.73 -3.47
N HIS A 804 -1.01 -19.58 -3.66
CA HIS A 804 -1.60 -18.26 -3.45
C HIS A 804 -2.20 -18.04 -2.05
N CYS A 805 -1.72 -18.76 -1.04
CA CYS A 805 -2.22 -18.67 0.33
C CYS A 805 -1.37 -17.71 1.18
N VAL A 806 -2.03 -17.08 2.15
CA VAL A 806 -1.40 -16.20 3.13
C VAL A 806 -1.47 -16.87 4.49
N PHE A 807 -0.37 -17.00 5.22
CA PHE A 807 -0.42 -17.57 6.56
C PHE A 807 -0.85 -16.50 7.59
N ASP A 808 -1.57 -16.86 8.65
CA ASP A 808 -1.92 -15.98 9.78
C ASP A 808 -0.93 -16.21 10.93
N ASP A 809 -0.25 -15.15 11.40
CA ASP A 809 0.85 -15.25 12.39
C ASP A 809 0.39 -15.49 13.82
N THR A 810 -0.92 -15.38 14.12
CA THR A 810 -1.39 -15.32 15.50
C THR A 810 -0.82 -16.48 16.35
N PRO A 811 0.16 -16.20 17.25
CA PRO A 811 0.94 -17.24 17.89
C PRO A 811 0.08 -17.86 18.98
N THR A 812 -0.68 -18.90 18.62
CA THR A 812 -1.33 -19.72 19.63
C THR A 812 -0.32 -20.75 20.13
N ASP A 813 0.28 -20.45 21.28
CA ASP A 813 1.30 -21.19 22.06
C ASP A 813 1.08 -22.71 22.20
N ARG A 814 -0.09 -23.24 21.81
CA ARG A 814 -0.42 -24.66 21.85
C ARG A 814 -0.16 -25.43 20.55
N ALA A 815 0.10 -24.76 19.42
CA ALA A 815 0.28 -25.41 18.11
C ALA A 815 1.71 -25.92 17.85
N SER A 816 2.68 -25.66 18.74
CA SER A 816 4.10 -25.99 18.55
C SER A 816 4.44 -27.48 18.65
N ARG A 817 3.49 -28.35 19.01
CA ARG A 817 3.67 -29.81 18.93
C ARG A 817 3.37 -30.29 17.52
N ILE A 818 4.34 -30.12 16.63
CA ILE A 818 4.28 -30.62 15.25
C ILE A 818 4.07 -32.14 15.30
N ILE A 819 2.91 -32.60 14.82
CA ILE A 819 2.58 -34.01 14.68
C ILE A 819 3.20 -34.50 13.37
N HIS A 820 3.99 -35.57 13.41
CA HIS A 820 4.44 -36.22 12.19
C HIS A 820 3.24 -36.81 11.43
N PRO A 821 3.18 -36.69 10.10
CA PRO A 821 2.03 -37.14 9.35
C PRO A 821 1.83 -38.65 9.50
N VAL A 822 0.57 -39.08 9.64
CA VAL A 822 0.24 -40.50 9.81
C VAL A 822 0.53 -41.27 8.52
N THR A 823 0.28 -40.65 7.36
CA THR A 823 0.71 -41.17 6.05
C THR A 823 1.77 -40.32 5.39
N PRO A 824 2.77 -40.95 4.75
CA PRO A 824 3.84 -40.23 4.12
C PRO A 824 3.36 -39.66 2.78
N TRP A 825 3.53 -38.35 2.60
CA TRP A 825 3.14 -37.65 1.37
C TRP A 825 4.06 -38.05 0.22
N ARG A 826 3.48 -38.20 -0.96
CA ARG A 826 4.19 -38.47 -2.23
C ARG A 826 4.39 -37.23 -3.07
N LYS A 827 3.46 -36.27 -3.03
CA LYS A 827 3.53 -35.02 -3.77
C LYS A 827 3.25 -33.84 -2.85
N LEU A 828 4.13 -32.85 -2.89
CA LEU A 828 3.92 -31.56 -2.27
C LEU A 828 4.22 -30.46 -3.30
N ARG A 829 3.25 -29.58 -3.50
CA ARG A 829 3.40 -28.37 -4.31
C ARG A 829 3.06 -27.14 -3.49
N PHE A 830 3.90 -26.12 -3.64
CA PHE A 830 3.76 -24.83 -3.00
C PHE A 830 4.03 -23.69 -3.97
N VAL A 831 3.11 -22.75 -4.20
CA VAL A 831 3.35 -21.69 -5.20
C VAL A 831 2.82 -20.31 -4.80
N LYS A 832 3.68 -19.28 -4.74
CA LYS A 832 3.36 -17.86 -4.48
C LYS A 832 2.58 -17.67 -3.19
N ASN A 833 3.16 -18.02 -2.06
CA ASN A 833 2.47 -17.90 -0.78
C ASN A 833 3.23 -16.90 0.10
N GLU A 834 2.53 -16.30 1.06
CA GLU A 834 3.14 -15.37 2.03
C GLU A 834 3.14 -15.98 3.41
N TRP A 835 4.30 -15.98 4.08
CA TRP A 835 4.53 -16.91 5.18
C TRP A 835 5.38 -16.37 6.31
N TYR A 836 5.27 -17.09 7.43
CA TYR A 836 6.15 -16.96 8.58
C TYR A 836 7.08 -18.17 8.70
N ASP A 837 8.30 -17.94 9.21
CA ASP A 837 9.32 -18.97 9.42
C ASP A 837 8.81 -20.22 10.14
N LYS A 838 7.91 -20.06 11.11
CA LYS A 838 7.32 -21.18 11.86
C LYS A 838 6.46 -22.10 10.98
N ALA A 839 5.70 -21.53 10.04
CA ALA A 839 4.91 -22.31 9.08
C ALA A 839 5.83 -23.12 8.17
N VAL A 840 6.89 -22.47 7.68
CA VAL A 840 7.91 -23.07 6.82
C VAL A 840 8.60 -24.23 7.52
N GLN A 841 9.02 -24.06 8.78
CA GLN A 841 9.63 -25.14 9.57
C GLN A 841 8.67 -26.30 9.83
N ALA A 842 7.41 -26.02 10.17
CA ALA A 842 6.41 -27.05 10.39
C ALA A 842 6.17 -27.87 9.12
N LEU A 843 6.04 -27.18 7.98
CA LEU A 843 5.86 -27.81 6.69
C LEU A 843 7.06 -28.61 6.23
N ALA A 844 8.28 -28.09 6.33
CA ALA A 844 9.49 -28.85 6.03
C ALA A 844 9.56 -30.12 6.89
N THR A 845 9.21 -30.02 8.17
CA THR A 845 9.18 -31.18 9.08
C THR A 845 8.16 -32.23 8.66
N ILE A 846 6.99 -31.81 8.17
CA ILE A 846 5.92 -32.72 7.71
C ILE A 846 6.25 -33.29 6.32
N ALA A 847 6.81 -32.48 5.42
CA ALA A 847 7.11 -32.82 4.04
C ALA A 847 8.31 -33.76 3.90
N CYS A 848 9.31 -33.66 4.80
CA CYS A 848 10.53 -34.46 4.79
C CYS A 848 10.27 -35.93 5.18
N THR A 849 9.47 -36.63 4.39
CA THR A 849 9.18 -38.06 4.52
C THR A 849 9.89 -38.84 3.42
N PRO A 850 10.35 -40.09 3.70
CA PRO A 850 11.00 -40.91 2.68
C PRO A 850 10.11 -41.27 1.48
N ALA A 851 8.78 -41.12 1.57
CA ALA A 851 7.88 -41.44 0.46
C ALA A 851 7.65 -40.27 -0.51
N LEU A 852 8.23 -39.09 -0.23
CA LEU A 852 8.07 -37.93 -1.10
C LEU A 852 8.74 -38.19 -2.46
N GLU A 853 7.94 -38.15 -3.53
CA GLU A 853 8.37 -38.36 -4.91
C GLU A 853 8.45 -37.04 -5.70
N THR A 854 7.68 -36.02 -5.31
CA THR A 854 7.61 -34.72 -5.98
C THR A 854 7.57 -33.59 -4.98
N PHE A 855 8.50 -32.65 -5.11
CA PHE A 855 8.53 -31.39 -4.37
C PHE A 855 8.63 -30.22 -5.34
N ILE A 856 7.68 -29.28 -5.25
CA ILE A 856 7.62 -28.10 -6.10
C ILE A 856 7.42 -26.89 -5.18
N THR A 857 8.31 -25.91 -5.25
CA THR A 857 8.16 -24.60 -4.61
C THR A 857 8.76 -23.51 -5.47
N ASN A 858 8.18 -22.32 -5.50
CA ASN A 858 8.82 -21.10 -6.03
C ASN A 858 9.35 -20.19 -4.90
N GLU A 859 9.13 -20.56 -3.64
CA GLU A 859 9.56 -19.78 -2.47
C GLU A 859 10.90 -20.29 -1.94
N TRP A 860 11.92 -19.42 -1.91
CA TRP A 860 13.26 -19.82 -1.52
C TRP A 860 13.36 -20.23 -0.05
N HIS A 861 12.72 -19.50 0.87
CA HIS A 861 12.75 -19.84 2.29
C HIS A 861 12.24 -21.27 2.57
N VAL A 862 11.22 -21.70 1.81
CA VAL A 862 10.65 -23.04 1.88
C VAL A 862 11.61 -24.07 1.30
N ALA A 863 12.16 -23.78 0.12
CA ALA A 863 13.17 -24.63 -0.51
C ALA A 863 14.37 -24.81 0.41
N ARG A 864 14.97 -23.72 0.91
CA ARG A 864 16.11 -23.72 1.82
C ARG A 864 15.85 -24.57 3.07
N THR A 865 14.73 -24.35 3.74
CA THR A 865 14.39 -25.10 4.97
C THR A 865 14.21 -26.60 4.69
N PHE A 866 13.66 -26.93 3.53
CA PHE A 866 13.51 -28.31 3.08
C PHE A 866 14.87 -28.95 2.73
N LEU A 867 15.71 -28.27 1.94
CA LEU A 867 17.01 -28.75 1.46
C LEU A 867 18.05 -28.89 2.59
N THR A 868 17.96 -28.06 3.62
CA THR A 868 18.87 -28.08 4.80
C THR A 868 18.41 -29.05 5.89
N HIS A 869 17.27 -29.73 5.73
CA HIS A 869 16.71 -30.58 6.78
C HIS A 869 17.53 -31.87 6.99
N GLU A 870 18.43 -31.87 7.97
CA GLU A 870 19.44 -32.92 8.22
C GLU A 870 18.88 -34.33 8.48
N LYS A 871 17.58 -34.48 8.77
CA LYS A 871 17.07 -35.65 9.48
C LYS A 871 16.64 -36.85 8.64
N LYS A 872 16.47 -36.78 7.31
CA LYS A 872 16.08 -37.96 6.51
C LYS A 872 16.54 -37.88 5.06
N ALA A 873 17.13 -38.97 4.56
CA ALA A 873 17.37 -39.15 3.12
C ALA A 873 16.04 -39.28 2.38
N LEU A 874 15.77 -38.36 1.45
CA LEU A 874 14.61 -38.39 0.56
C LEU A 874 14.84 -39.37 -0.58
N VAL A 875 14.91 -40.65 -0.22
CA VAL A 875 15.32 -41.73 -1.14
C VAL A 875 14.41 -41.89 -2.36
N ASN A 876 13.16 -41.43 -2.30
CA ASN A 876 12.19 -41.59 -3.40
C ASN A 876 11.94 -40.32 -4.20
N LEU A 877 12.64 -39.21 -3.93
CA LEU A 877 12.40 -37.94 -4.62
C LEU A 877 12.82 -38.02 -6.09
N LYS A 878 11.85 -37.97 -6.99
CA LYS A 878 12.04 -38.06 -8.45
C LYS A 878 11.97 -36.69 -9.12
N MET A 879 11.14 -35.79 -8.62
CA MET A 879 10.94 -34.46 -9.18
C MET A 879 11.19 -33.38 -8.13
N LEU A 880 12.09 -32.45 -8.45
CA LEU A 880 12.44 -31.28 -7.65
C LEU A 880 12.30 -30.02 -8.50
N ASP A 881 11.50 -29.05 -8.05
CA ASP A 881 11.31 -27.76 -8.70
C ASP A 881 11.40 -26.67 -7.61
N ILE A 882 12.44 -25.85 -7.65
CA ILE A 882 12.82 -24.88 -6.61
C ILE A 882 13.35 -23.58 -7.23
N PRO A 883 13.33 -22.43 -6.53
CA PRO A 883 14.11 -21.26 -6.91
C PRO A 883 15.61 -21.49 -6.65
N GLY A 884 16.44 -20.68 -7.30
CA GLY A 884 17.85 -20.92 -7.49
C GLY A 884 18.78 -20.37 -6.43
N ASP A 885 18.32 -19.75 -5.35
CA ASP A 885 19.22 -19.08 -4.42
C ASP A 885 20.16 -20.06 -3.64
N GLU A 886 21.25 -19.55 -3.07
CA GLU A 886 22.30 -20.31 -2.35
C GLU A 886 22.71 -21.65 -3.01
N PRO A 887 23.47 -21.61 -4.12
CA PRO A 887 23.79 -22.79 -4.91
C PRO A 887 24.63 -23.84 -4.14
N ASP A 888 25.36 -23.44 -3.08
CA ASP A 888 26.03 -24.37 -2.17
C ASP A 888 25.06 -25.32 -1.43
N VAL A 889 23.87 -24.83 -1.04
CA VAL A 889 22.85 -25.63 -0.35
C VAL A 889 22.22 -26.62 -1.33
N ILE A 890 21.86 -26.14 -2.52
CA ILE A 890 21.32 -26.96 -3.61
C ILE A 890 22.33 -28.05 -4.00
N GLY A 891 23.60 -27.69 -4.20
CA GLY A 891 24.66 -28.60 -4.57
C GLY A 891 24.86 -29.75 -3.58
N LYS A 892 24.91 -29.44 -2.28
CA LYS A 892 25.02 -30.45 -1.21
C LYS A 892 23.82 -31.41 -1.20
N PHE A 893 22.61 -30.89 -1.37
CA PHE A 893 21.39 -31.69 -1.40
C PHE A 893 21.32 -32.61 -2.63
N LEU A 894 21.63 -32.08 -3.82
CA LEU A 894 21.63 -32.83 -5.07
C LEU A 894 22.69 -33.94 -5.08
N ALA A 895 23.85 -33.70 -4.43
CA ALA A 895 24.92 -34.70 -4.32
C ALA A 895 24.49 -35.98 -3.56
N VAL A 896 23.51 -35.87 -2.66
CA VAL A 896 23.02 -37.00 -1.83
C VAL A 896 21.66 -37.56 -2.28
N THR A 897 21.07 -37.03 -3.36
CA THR A 897 19.72 -37.40 -3.82
C THR A 897 19.73 -37.96 -5.26
N PRO A 898 20.29 -39.17 -5.47
CA PRO A 898 20.52 -39.71 -6.82
C PRO A 898 19.25 -40.12 -7.58
N THR A 899 18.08 -40.13 -6.93
CA THR A 899 16.81 -40.57 -7.51
C THR A 899 16.07 -39.51 -8.31
N ILE A 900 16.53 -38.25 -8.26
CA ILE A 900 15.95 -37.14 -9.03
C ILE A 900 16.13 -37.43 -10.53
N SER A 901 14.99 -37.49 -11.23
CA SER A 901 14.91 -37.64 -12.68
C SER A 901 14.43 -36.38 -13.40
N THR A 902 13.75 -35.48 -12.69
CA THR A 902 13.32 -34.17 -13.17
C THR A 902 13.77 -33.09 -12.20
N LEU A 903 14.60 -32.16 -12.67
CA LEU A 903 15.10 -31.04 -11.88
C LEU A 903 14.70 -29.73 -12.54
N THR A 904 14.14 -28.81 -11.77
CA THR A 904 13.86 -27.43 -12.16
C THR A 904 14.46 -26.50 -11.11
N ILE A 905 15.31 -25.58 -11.56
CA ILE A 905 15.89 -24.51 -10.76
C ILE A 905 15.48 -23.20 -11.45
N ARG A 906 14.48 -22.52 -10.89
CA ARG A 906 13.96 -21.22 -11.36
C ARG A 906 14.85 -20.10 -10.85
N ASP A 907 14.81 -18.94 -11.50
CA ASP A 907 15.44 -17.71 -11.03
C ASP A 907 16.88 -17.94 -10.59
N GLY A 908 17.78 -18.03 -11.59
CA GLY A 908 19.19 -18.35 -11.35
C GLY A 908 19.78 -17.42 -10.28
N PRO A 909 20.73 -17.90 -9.45
CA PRO A 909 21.37 -17.05 -8.45
C PRO A 909 21.80 -15.73 -9.09
N GLN A 910 21.55 -14.62 -8.42
CA GLN A 910 22.19 -13.36 -8.77
C GLN A 910 23.68 -13.49 -8.46
N PHE A 911 24.42 -14.15 -9.35
CA PHE A 911 25.84 -14.37 -9.19
C PHE A 911 26.54 -13.02 -9.36
N ALA A 912 27.10 -12.51 -8.27
CA ALA A 912 28.06 -11.42 -8.31
C ALA A 912 29.35 -11.88 -9.01
N THR A 913 29.36 -11.91 -10.34
CA THR A 913 30.48 -11.94 -11.31
C THR A 913 31.83 -12.58 -10.91
N GLY A 914 31.85 -13.59 -10.04
CA GLY A 914 33.08 -14.19 -9.48
C GLY A 914 33.22 -15.67 -9.78
N ASP A 915 34.44 -16.07 -10.15
CA ASP A 915 34.95 -17.37 -10.67
C ASP A 915 34.60 -18.69 -9.93
N GLN A 916 33.58 -18.75 -9.07
CA GLN A 916 33.25 -19.99 -8.37
C GLN A 916 32.19 -20.81 -9.13
N ALA A 917 32.55 -22.06 -9.44
CA ALA A 917 31.62 -23.10 -9.90
C ALA A 917 30.47 -23.20 -8.89
N PRO A 918 29.21 -22.99 -9.32
CA PRO A 918 28.13 -22.66 -8.41
C PRO A 918 27.65 -23.82 -7.54
N LEU A 919 27.57 -25.05 -8.05
CA LEU A 919 26.94 -26.18 -7.32
C LEU A 919 27.96 -27.20 -6.78
N ARG A 920 29.17 -27.28 -7.36
CA ARG A 920 30.25 -28.22 -7.03
C ARG A 920 29.81 -29.69 -6.96
N LEU A 921 29.04 -30.15 -7.95
CA LEU A 921 28.50 -31.51 -7.96
C LEU A 921 29.55 -32.57 -8.35
N PRO A 922 29.62 -33.73 -7.66
CA PRO A 922 30.47 -34.83 -8.10
C PRO A 922 29.92 -35.45 -9.40
N PRO A 923 30.78 -36.04 -10.26
CA PRO A 923 30.34 -36.67 -11.52
C PRO A 923 29.33 -37.81 -11.34
N SER A 924 29.24 -38.41 -10.14
CA SER A 924 28.30 -39.47 -9.80
C SER A 924 26.94 -38.96 -9.29
N ALA A 925 26.76 -37.66 -9.09
CA ALA A 925 25.49 -37.09 -8.64
C ALA A 925 24.44 -37.15 -9.77
N LEU A 926 23.18 -37.33 -9.38
CA LEU A 926 22.01 -37.32 -10.27
C LEU A 926 22.11 -38.28 -11.49
N PRO A 927 22.43 -39.58 -11.28
CA PRO A 927 22.58 -40.54 -12.37
C PRO A 927 21.27 -40.83 -13.14
N ASN A 928 20.11 -40.41 -12.61
CA ASN A 928 18.80 -40.62 -13.24
C ASN A 928 18.21 -39.34 -13.86
N LEU A 929 18.97 -38.23 -13.89
CA LEU A 929 18.47 -36.94 -14.39
C LEU A 929 18.20 -37.00 -15.89
N HIS A 930 16.93 -36.93 -16.28
CA HIS A 930 16.47 -37.02 -17.66
C HIS A 930 15.88 -35.70 -18.17
N THR A 931 15.27 -34.91 -17.28
CA THR A 931 14.66 -33.62 -17.59
C THR A 931 15.28 -32.56 -16.68
N LEU A 932 15.78 -31.49 -17.28
CA LEU A 932 16.43 -30.38 -16.59
C LEU A 932 15.81 -29.07 -17.07
N ARG A 933 15.43 -28.20 -16.13
CA ARG A 933 15.15 -26.79 -16.39
C ARG A 933 16.01 -25.94 -15.47
N CYS A 934 16.86 -25.08 -16.02
CA CYS A 934 17.75 -24.25 -15.19
C CYS A 934 18.30 -23.05 -15.96
N ASP A 935 18.91 -22.12 -15.23
CA ASP A 935 19.72 -21.06 -15.85
C ASP A 935 20.89 -21.64 -16.64
N SER A 936 21.24 -20.97 -17.74
CA SER A 936 22.40 -21.26 -18.58
C SER A 936 23.72 -21.46 -17.78
N VAL A 937 23.91 -20.72 -16.69
CA VAL A 937 25.13 -20.77 -15.85
C VAL A 937 25.28 -22.13 -15.14
N LEU A 938 24.18 -22.85 -14.93
CA LEU A 938 24.18 -24.14 -14.23
C LEU A 938 24.37 -25.35 -15.19
N LEU A 939 24.35 -25.13 -16.50
CA LEU A 939 24.35 -26.22 -17.49
C LEU A 939 25.62 -27.07 -17.47
N GLU A 940 26.81 -26.46 -17.36
CA GLU A 940 28.08 -27.21 -17.33
C GLU A 940 28.07 -28.21 -16.17
N GLU A 941 27.62 -27.75 -15.00
CA GLU A 941 27.59 -28.53 -13.78
C GLU A 941 26.49 -29.57 -13.73
N LEU A 942 25.35 -29.38 -14.42
CA LEU A 942 24.18 -30.26 -14.38
C LEU A 942 24.08 -31.21 -15.59
N VAL A 943 24.67 -30.88 -16.74
CA VAL A 943 24.57 -31.67 -17.97
C VAL A 943 25.77 -32.57 -18.21
N SER A 944 27.00 -32.09 -17.97
CA SER A 944 28.22 -32.81 -18.32
C SER A 944 28.28 -34.21 -17.66
N GLY A 945 28.27 -35.27 -18.49
CA GLY A 945 28.33 -36.67 -18.06
C GLY A 945 27.01 -37.28 -17.57
N ARG A 946 25.92 -36.52 -17.48
CA ARG A 946 24.61 -36.99 -16.96
C ARG A 946 23.63 -37.31 -18.09
N PRO A 947 22.67 -38.23 -17.90
CA PRO A 947 21.81 -38.73 -18.98
C PRO A 947 20.61 -37.80 -19.25
N VAL A 948 20.87 -36.50 -19.40
CA VAL A 948 19.85 -35.48 -19.62
C VAL A 948 19.39 -35.55 -21.07
N SER A 949 18.09 -35.70 -21.28
CA SER A 949 17.48 -35.84 -22.61
C SER A 949 16.52 -34.70 -22.95
N ASN A 950 15.97 -34.03 -21.94
CA ASN A 950 15.15 -32.83 -22.11
C ASN A 950 15.78 -31.70 -21.30
N VAL A 951 16.14 -30.60 -21.95
CA VAL A 951 16.74 -29.43 -21.31
C VAL A 951 15.93 -28.21 -21.64
N GLU A 952 15.57 -27.42 -20.63
CA GLU A 952 14.93 -26.12 -20.78
C GLU A 952 15.82 -25.06 -20.12
N VAL A 953 16.42 -24.20 -20.93
CA VAL A 953 17.31 -23.16 -20.45
C VAL A 953 16.48 -21.91 -20.19
N THR A 954 16.35 -21.52 -18.92
CA THR A 954 15.76 -20.24 -18.50
C THR A 954 16.85 -19.19 -18.38
N ASN A 955 16.51 -17.91 -18.46
CA ASN A 955 17.50 -16.86 -18.58
C ASN A 955 17.07 -15.54 -17.91
N THR A 956 17.04 -15.57 -16.58
CA THR A 956 16.37 -14.53 -15.78
C THR A 956 17.19 -13.26 -15.58
N ASN A 957 18.48 -13.22 -15.94
CA ASN A 957 19.41 -12.12 -15.60
C ASN A 957 19.86 -11.24 -16.78
N PHE A 958 19.15 -11.23 -17.92
CA PHE A 958 19.58 -10.49 -19.12
C PHE A 958 19.35 -8.97 -19.07
N GLY A 959 18.76 -8.44 -17.99
CA GLY A 959 18.42 -7.02 -17.85
C GLY A 959 19.60 -6.06 -17.67
N ALA A 960 20.80 -6.53 -17.30
CA ALA A 960 21.93 -5.63 -16.99
C ALA A 960 23.23 -5.90 -17.76
N TYR A 961 23.40 -7.10 -18.34
CA TYR A 961 24.60 -7.45 -19.10
C TYR A 961 24.20 -8.23 -20.35
N THR A 962 24.47 -7.67 -21.53
CA THR A 962 24.41 -8.41 -22.79
C THR A 962 25.58 -9.38 -22.84
N PRO A 963 25.38 -10.71 -22.74
CA PRO A 963 26.49 -11.61 -23.01
C PRO A 963 26.84 -11.54 -24.49
N ASP A 964 28.13 -11.49 -24.79
CA ASP A 964 28.66 -11.56 -26.16
C ASP A 964 28.14 -12.83 -26.86
N ALA A 965 27.91 -12.74 -28.16
CA ALA A 965 27.42 -13.82 -29.02
C ALA A 965 28.26 -15.12 -28.97
N SER A 966 29.47 -15.09 -28.41
CA SER A 966 30.31 -16.26 -28.12
C SER A 966 29.67 -17.23 -27.11
N SER A 967 28.90 -16.72 -26.15
CA SER A 967 28.24 -17.50 -25.07
C SER A 967 27.22 -18.53 -25.57
N THR A 968 26.56 -18.29 -26.70
CA THR A 968 25.53 -19.20 -27.23
C THR A 968 26.13 -20.48 -27.81
N ALA A 969 27.26 -20.36 -28.51
CA ALA A 969 28.00 -21.51 -29.03
C ALA A 969 28.54 -22.39 -27.89
N ASP A 970 28.92 -21.76 -26.79
CA ASP A 970 29.47 -22.44 -25.63
C ASP A 970 28.43 -23.35 -24.95
N PHE A 971 27.20 -22.90 -24.69
CA PHE A 971 26.21 -23.78 -24.05
C PHE A 971 25.75 -24.93 -24.95
N LEU A 972 25.61 -24.75 -26.26
CA LEU A 972 25.30 -25.87 -27.17
C LEU A 972 26.41 -26.94 -27.15
N SER A 973 27.67 -26.51 -26.95
CA SER A 973 28.78 -27.44 -26.77
C SER A 973 28.67 -28.24 -25.46
N ILE A 974 28.14 -27.62 -24.40
CA ILE A 974 27.87 -28.25 -23.10
C ILE A 974 26.77 -29.30 -23.22
N LEU A 975 25.68 -28.97 -23.92
CA LEU A 975 24.58 -29.93 -24.12
C LEU A 975 25.02 -31.22 -24.82
N ASN A 976 26.02 -31.14 -25.71
CA ASN A 976 26.62 -32.31 -26.36
C ASN A 976 27.47 -33.18 -25.41
N ARG A 977 27.77 -32.71 -24.19
CA ARG A 977 28.47 -33.47 -23.13
C ARG A 977 27.50 -34.29 -22.28
N SER A 978 26.19 -34.20 -22.54
CA SER A 978 25.21 -35.13 -21.95
C SER A 978 25.55 -36.57 -22.35
N SER A 979 25.38 -37.51 -21.42
CA SER A 979 25.55 -38.95 -21.72
C SER A 979 24.34 -39.56 -22.44
N ALA A 980 23.23 -38.81 -22.53
CA ALA A 980 22.06 -39.16 -23.33
C ALA A 980 21.89 -38.17 -24.50
N PRO A 981 21.31 -38.60 -25.64
CA PRO A 981 20.98 -37.69 -26.72
C PRO A 981 19.88 -36.72 -26.30
N ILE A 982 20.07 -35.42 -26.58
CA ILE A 982 19.05 -34.40 -26.36
C ILE A 982 17.89 -34.60 -27.35
N ARG A 983 16.70 -34.87 -26.80
CA ARG A 983 15.44 -35.06 -27.51
C ARG A 983 14.49 -33.87 -27.35
N GLY A 984 14.58 -33.16 -26.24
CA GLY A 984 13.83 -31.93 -25.98
C GLY A 984 14.77 -30.77 -25.66
N LEU A 985 14.61 -29.64 -26.34
CA LEU A 985 15.34 -28.41 -26.04
C LEU A 985 14.38 -27.23 -25.92
N GLY A 986 14.29 -26.65 -24.74
CA GLY A 986 13.62 -25.38 -24.47
C GLY A 986 14.63 -24.25 -24.34
N LEU A 987 14.40 -23.12 -25.00
CA LEU A 987 15.25 -21.93 -24.86
C LEU A 987 14.37 -20.72 -24.56
N GLU A 988 14.72 -19.99 -23.51
CA GLU A 988 14.25 -18.63 -23.25
C GLU A 988 15.07 -17.65 -24.07
N VAL A 989 14.43 -17.06 -25.07
CA VAL A 989 15.07 -16.21 -26.06
C VAL A 989 14.32 -14.89 -26.11
N PHE A 990 15.03 -13.81 -25.74
CA PHE A 990 14.59 -12.46 -26.05
C PHE A 990 14.44 -12.32 -27.55
N ALA A 991 13.30 -11.81 -27.99
CA ALA A 991 12.93 -11.75 -29.39
C ALA A 991 14.04 -11.01 -30.17
N SER A 992 14.55 -9.91 -29.58
CA SER A 992 15.68 -9.12 -30.13
C SER A 992 16.95 -9.92 -30.48
N LYS A 993 17.17 -11.11 -29.88
CA LYS A 993 18.35 -11.96 -30.11
C LYS A 993 18.12 -13.08 -31.11
N LEU A 994 16.88 -13.30 -31.54
CA LEU A 994 16.53 -14.33 -32.52
C LEU A 994 17.04 -13.97 -33.93
N THR A 995 17.20 -12.67 -34.23
CA THR A 995 17.85 -12.17 -35.44
C THR A 995 19.36 -12.43 -35.46
N ASP A 996 19.99 -12.49 -34.27
CA ASP A 996 21.40 -12.85 -34.09
C ASP A 996 21.63 -14.37 -34.03
N ALA A 997 20.57 -15.18 -34.07
CA ALA A 997 20.58 -16.65 -34.04
C ALA A 997 21.27 -17.33 -35.24
N LYS A 998 22.01 -16.60 -36.08
CA LYS A 998 22.93 -17.18 -37.08
C LYS A 998 23.92 -18.18 -36.45
N GLY A 999 24.15 -18.10 -35.13
CA GLY A 999 24.97 -19.04 -34.36
C GLY A 999 24.27 -20.30 -33.81
N LEU A 1000 22.93 -20.38 -33.81
CA LEU A 1000 22.17 -21.53 -33.28
C LEU A 1000 22.20 -22.72 -34.26
N ASN A 1001 23.33 -23.43 -34.31
CA ASN A 1001 23.48 -24.62 -35.13
C ASN A 1001 22.91 -25.86 -34.41
N LEU A 1002 21.59 -26.06 -34.50
CA LEU A 1002 20.89 -27.21 -33.92
C LEU A 1002 21.25 -28.56 -34.58
N ARG A 1003 22.02 -28.58 -35.68
CA ARG A 1003 22.36 -29.81 -36.42
C ARG A 1003 23.15 -30.83 -35.60
N ASN A 1004 23.78 -30.39 -34.50
CA ASN A 1004 24.50 -31.29 -33.60
C ASN A 1004 23.55 -32.19 -32.79
N PHE A 1005 22.26 -31.88 -32.72
CA PHE A 1005 21.27 -32.63 -31.96
C PHE A 1005 20.41 -33.53 -32.85
N ALA A 1006 21.03 -34.51 -33.51
CA ALA A 1006 20.37 -35.38 -34.51
C ALA A 1006 19.10 -36.11 -34.03
N GLN A 1007 18.82 -36.18 -32.72
CA GLN A 1007 17.63 -36.80 -32.13
C GLN A 1007 16.65 -35.78 -31.52
N LEU A 1008 16.78 -34.48 -31.82
CA LEU A 1008 15.90 -33.45 -31.30
C LEU A 1008 14.49 -33.63 -31.87
N GLU A 1009 13.55 -34.07 -31.03
CA GLU A 1009 12.15 -34.38 -31.38
C GLU A 1009 11.21 -33.24 -30.98
N ARG A 1010 11.55 -32.51 -29.92
CA ARG A 1010 10.78 -31.41 -29.34
C ARG A 1010 11.64 -30.16 -29.18
N PHE A 1011 11.10 -29.02 -29.58
CA PHE A 1011 11.71 -27.71 -29.35
C PHE A 1011 10.71 -26.81 -28.62
N THR A 1012 11.10 -26.21 -27.51
CA THR A 1012 10.26 -25.25 -26.76
C THR A 1012 10.88 -23.86 -26.87
N PHE A 1013 10.08 -22.86 -27.20
CA PHE A 1013 10.47 -21.48 -27.31
C PHE A 1013 9.81 -20.70 -26.18
N TYR A 1014 10.58 -20.13 -25.26
CA TYR A 1014 10.06 -19.24 -24.23
C TYR A 1014 10.27 -17.80 -24.70
N ALA A 1015 9.18 -17.09 -24.99
CA ALA A 1015 9.19 -15.70 -25.43
C ALA A 1015 9.07 -14.78 -24.21
N ALA A 1016 10.11 -14.00 -23.92
CA ALA A 1016 10.20 -13.09 -22.78
C ALA A 1016 9.83 -11.62 -23.10
N ASP A 1017 9.81 -11.25 -24.39
CA ASP A 1017 9.41 -9.91 -24.84
C ASP A 1017 7.91 -9.88 -25.23
N ASP A 1018 7.34 -8.69 -25.37
CA ASP A 1018 5.95 -8.51 -25.80
C ASP A 1018 5.64 -9.23 -27.14
N GLU A 1019 4.39 -9.68 -27.32
CA GLU A 1019 3.96 -10.37 -28.54
C GLU A 1019 4.20 -9.53 -29.81
N ARG A 1020 4.28 -8.19 -29.68
CA ARG A 1020 4.57 -7.28 -30.79
C ARG A 1020 6.00 -7.45 -31.29
N GLY A 1021 6.99 -7.48 -30.41
CA GLY A 1021 8.38 -7.74 -30.74
C GLY A 1021 8.52 -9.09 -31.45
N PHE A 1022 7.92 -10.15 -30.90
CA PHE A 1022 7.93 -11.47 -31.54
C PHE A 1022 7.30 -11.44 -32.94
N THR A 1023 6.16 -10.77 -33.09
CA THR A 1023 5.48 -10.61 -34.38
C THR A 1023 6.30 -9.81 -35.39
N GLU A 1024 6.99 -8.75 -34.98
CA GLU A 1024 7.88 -7.94 -35.83
C GLU A 1024 9.09 -8.75 -36.31
N ILE A 1025 9.63 -9.63 -35.46
CA ILE A 1025 10.73 -10.52 -35.82
C ILE A 1025 10.28 -11.60 -36.79
N ILE A 1026 9.09 -12.15 -36.61
CA ILE A 1026 8.50 -13.09 -37.58
C ILE A 1026 8.27 -12.41 -38.92
N LYS A 1027 7.86 -11.13 -38.93
CA LYS A 1027 7.68 -10.33 -40.14
C LYS A 1027 9.00 -9.94 -40.80
N SER A 1028 10.13 -10.03 -40.11
CA SER A 1028 11.43 -9.68 -40.69
C SER A 1028 11.80 -10.67 -41.82
N GLU A 1029 12.07 -10.13 -43.02
CA GLU A 1029 12.49 -10.94 -44.18
C GLU A 1029 13.79 -11.73 -43.90
N ASP A 1030 14.56 -11.30 -42.90
CA ASP A 1030 15.83 -11.91 -42.50
C ASP A 1030 15.67 -13.32 -41.91
N LEU A 1031 14.57 -13.62 -41.22
CA LEU A 1031 14.34 -14.95 -40.63
C LEU A 1031 14.03 -15.98 -41.73
N ALA A 1032 13.23 -15.58 -42.73
CA ALA A 1032 12.93 -16.41 -43.91
C ALA A 1032 14.16 -16.63 -44.80
N ALA A 1033 15.09 -15.67 -44.84
CA ALA A 1033 16.35 -15.79 -45.58
C ALA A 1033 17.41 -16.65 -44.86
N SER A 1034 17.28 -16.86 -43.55
CA SER A 1034 18.23 -17.62 -42.73
C SER A 1034 18.15 -19.13 -43.00
N LYS A 1035 18.92 -19.62 -43.98
CA LYS A 1035 19.09 -21.06 -44.27
C LYS A 1035 19.81 -21.86 -43.16
N ALA A 1036 20.09 -21.27 -42.00
CA ALA A 1036 21.01 -21.80 -41.00
C ALA A 1036 20.36 -22.71 -39.94
N ILE A 1037 19.06 -22.56 -39.64
CA ILE A 1037 18.42 -23.14 -38.44
C ILE A 1037 17.46 -24.30 -38.80
N TRP A 1038 17.93 -25.32 -39.51
CA TRP A 1038 17.06 -26.42 -40.00
C TRP A 1038 17.33 -27.70 -39.22
N HIS A 1039 16.32 -28.22 -38.50
CA HIS A 1039 16.39 -29.55 -37.90
C HIS A 1039 15.22 -30.44 -38.37
N PRO A 1040 15.47 -31.47 -39.21
CA PRO A 1040 14.40 -32.23 -39.87
C PRO A 1040 13.64 -33.19 -38.92
N THR A 1041 14.16 -33.48 -37.73
CA THR A 1041 13.52 -34.43 -36.79
C THR A 1041 12.60 -33.77 -35.77
N VAL A 1042 12.60 -32.44 -35.65
CA VAL A 1042 11.72 -31.73 -34.71
C VAL A 1042 10.29 -31.94 -35.19
N SER A 1043 9.52 -32.66 -34.38
CA SER A 1043 8.13 -33.04 -34.69
C SER A 1043 7.11 -32.26 -33.87
N THR A 1044 7.53 -31.70 -32.73
CA THR A 1044 6.72 -30.86 -31.87
C THR A 1044 7.46 -29.57 -31.55
N VAL A 1045 6.82 -28.44 -31.78
CA VAL A 1045 7.27 -27.13 -31.32
C VAL A 1045 6.31 -26.65 -30.26
N ASN A 1046 6.81 -26.20 -29.12
CA ASN A 1046 6.03 -25.50 -28.12
C ASN A 1046 6.51 -24.06 -28.07
N ILE A 1047 5.58 -23.12 -27.96
CA ILE A 1047 5.83 -21.72 -27.73
C ILE A 1047 5.14 -21.42 -26.41
N VAL A 1048 5.89 -20.81 -25.50
CA VAL A 1048 5.41 -20.46 -24.18
C VAL A 1048 5.73 -18.98 -24.03
N PHE A 1049 4.70 -18.15 -24.02
CA PHE A 1049 4.84 -16.75 -23.65
C PHE A 1049 4.93 -16.67 -22.13
N ASP A 1050 5.97 -16.02 -21.61
CA ASP A 1050 6.07 -15.78 -20.16
C ASP A 1050 5.25 -14.54 -19.82
N TYR A 1051 4.05 -14.74 -19.26
CA TYR A 1051 3.02 -13.71 -19.08
C TYR A 1051 3.32 -12.74 -17.91
N CYS A 1052 4.58 -12.45 -17.60
CA CYS A 1052 4.96 -11.68 -16.41
C CYS A 1052 4.92 -10.15 -16.60
N VAL A 1053 4.54 -9.63 -17.78
CA VAL A 1053 4.34 -8.18 -18.01
C VAL A 1053 2.87 -7.94 -18.36
N GLU A 1054 2.27 -6.96 -17.69
CA GLU A 1054 0.90 -6.43 -17.75
C GLU A 1054 0.03 -6.63 -19.04
N PRO A 1055 -1.30 -6.49 -18.94
CA PRO A 1055 -2.30 -7.23 -19.70
C PRO A 1055 -2.55 -6.68 -21.11
N ASP A 1056 -1.56 -6.67 -21.98
CA ASP A 1056 -1.80 -6.73 -23.43
C ASP A 1056 -2.17 -8.20 -23.80
N LEU A 1057 -3.22 -8.72 -23.13
CA LEU A 1057 -3.92 -10.01 -23.31
C LEU A 1057 -4.51 -10.19 -24.72
N VAL A 1058 -4.18 -9.28 -25.64
CA VAL A 1058 -4.91 -9.00 -26.87
C VAL A 1058 -4.71 -10.09 -27.93
N LEU A 1059 -3.65 -10.91 -27.87
CA LEU A 1059 -3.36 -11.89 -28.94
C LEU A 1059 -3.22 -13.35 -28.49
N ALA A 1060 -3.25 -13.68 -27.19
CA ALA A 1060 -3.04 -15.05 -26.69
C ALA A 1060 -4.05 -16.12 -27.22
N TYR A 1061 -5.14 -15.70 -27.88
CA TYR A 1061 -6.06 -16.62 -28.57
C TYR A 1061 -6.46 -16.11 -29.97
N ASP A 1062 -5.67 -15.23 -30.60
CA ASP A 1062 -5.86 -14.90 -32.03
C ASP A 1062 -5.35 -16.06 -32.89
N LEU A 1063 -6.20 -17.08 -33.04
CA LEU A 1063 -5.89 -18.29 -33.80
C LEU A 1063 -5.63 -17.99 -35.28
N GLN A 1064 -6.14 -16.87 -35.80
CA GLN A 1064 -5.88 -16.46 -37.17
C GLN A 1064 -4.43 -15.95 -37.32
N VAL A 1065 -3.96 -15.14 -36.38
CA VAL A 1065 -2.55 -14.67 -36.34
C VAL A 1065 -1.60 -15.84 -36.14
N ASP A 1066 -1.91 -16.77 -35.24
CA ASP A 1066 -1.15 -18.01 -35.05
C ASP A 1066 -1.03 -18.80 -36.38
N HIS A 1067 -2.15 -18.99 -37.06
CA HIS A 1067 -2.18 -19.72 -38.33
C HIS A 1067 -1.37 -19.01 -39.42
N ASP A 1068 -1.55 -17.70 -39.57
CA ASP A 1068 -0.99 -16.95 -40.70
C ASP A 1068 0.51 -16.66 -40.53
N LEU A 1069 0.99 -16.59 -39.29
CA LEU A 1069 2.40 -16.26 -38.98
C LEU A 1069 3.19 -17.46 -38.49
N LEU A 1070 2.71 -18.19 -37.48
CA LEU A 1070 3.51 -19.20 -36.77
C LEU A 1070 3.58 -20.51 -37.55
N CYS A 1071 2.45 -20.99 -38.08
CA CYS A 1071 2.44 -22.27 -38.79
C CYS A 1071 3.38 -22.29 -40.02
N PRO A 1072 3.36 -21.31 -40.95
CA PRO A 1072 4.29 -21.27 -42.08
C PRO A 1072 5.74 -21.10 -41.64
N LEU A 1073 5.99 -20.27 -40.64
CA LEU A 1073 7.35 -20.02 -40.15
C LEU A 1073 7.98 -21.30 -39.58
N PHE A 1074 7.29 -21.97 -38.65
CA PHE A 1074 7.83 -23.19 -38.04
C PHE A 1074 7.88 -24.37 -39.01
N GLU A 1075 7.04 -24.38 -40.05
CA GLU A 1075 7.18 -25.33 -41.15
C GLU A 1075 8.46 -25.10 -41.97
N ILE A 1076 8.87 -23.84 -42.15
CA ILE A 1076 10.14 -23.48 -42.79
C ILE A 1076 11.33 -23.83 -41.88
N LEU A 1077 11.27 -23.47 -40.60
CA LEU A 1077 12.36 -23.72 -39.63
C LEU A 1077 12.51 -25.21 -39.30
N PHE A 1078 11.40 -25.94 -39.18
CA PHE A 1078 11.34 -27.35 -38.81
C PHE A 1078 10.46 -28.12 -39.79
N PRO A 1079 10.99 -28.55 -40.95
CA PRO A 1079 10.18 -29.25 -41.97
C PRO A 1079 9.48 -30.53 -41.49
N GLY A 1080 9.99 -31.14 -40.41
CA GLY A 1080 9.42 -32.32 -39.77
C GLY A 1080 8.28 -32.04 -38.77
N VAL A 1081 7.97 -30.77 -38.50
CA VAL A 1081 7.00 -30.38 -37.46
C VAL A 1081 5.60 -30.88 -37.81
N LYS A 1082 4.98 -31.54 -36.84
CA LYS A 1082 3.62 -32.11 -36.92
C LYS A 1082 2.67 -31.39 -35.98
N THR A 1083 3.18 -30.91 -34.85
CA THR A 1083 2.40 -30.20 -33.83
C THR A 1083 3.09 -28.92 -33.39
N ILE A 1084 2.32 -27.84 -33.22
CA ILE A 1084 2.78 -26.55 -32.69
C ILE A 1084 1.84 -26.15 -31.56
N THR A 1085 2.35 -25.95 -30.35
CA THR A 1085 1.56 -25.44 -29.21
C THR A 1085 1.92 -23.97 -29.04
N THR A 1086 0.98 -23.04 -29.18
CA THR A 1086 1.25 -21.58 -29.14
C THR A 1086 0.88 -20.98 -27.78
N CYS A 1087 -0.26 -21.40 -27.25
CA CYS A 1087 -0.83 -20.90 -26.01
C CYS A 1087 -1.32 -22.05 -25.13
N PRO A 1088 -1.45 -21.85 -23.79
CA PRO A 1088 -1.92 -22.91 -22.89
C PRO A 1088 -3.27 -23.46 -23.35
N GLY A 1089 -3.27 -24.73 -23.76
CA GLY A 1089 -4.48 -25.46 -24.14
C GLY A 1089 -4.82 -25.50 -25.63
N ILE A 1090 -4.03 -24.87 -26.52
CA ILE A 1090 -4.22 -24.92 -27.98
C ILE A 1090 -3.04 -25.61 -28.67
N GLU A 1091 -3.32 -26.64 -29.46
CA GLU A 1091 -2.33 -27.36 -30.27
C GLU A 1091 -2.72 -27.32 -31.76
N TRP A 1092 -1.88 -26.74 -32.60
CA TRP A 1092 -1.98 -26.81 -34.04
C TRP A 1092 -1.46 -28.15 -34.54
N ARG A 1093 -2.28 -28.91 -35.25
CA ARG A 1093 -1.91 -30.21 -35.84
C ARG A 1093 -1.87 -30.12 -37.36
N LYS A 1094 -0.81 -30.67 -37.93
CA LYS A 1094 -0.64 -30.79 -39.38
C LYS A 1094 -1.43 -31.98 -39.92
N HIS A 1095 -2.54 -31.71 -40.59
CA HIS A 1095 -3.36 -32.77 -41.20
C HIS A 1095 -2.88 -33.08 -42.63
N MET A 1096 -2.58 -34.35 -42.88
CA MET A 1096 -2.12 -34.85 -44.19
C MET A 1096 -3.26 -35.35 -45.11
N HIS A 1097 -4.52 -35.17 -44.71
CA HIS A 1097 -5.67 -35.73 -45.42
C HIS A 1097 -6.40 -34.67 -46.27
N GLY A 1098 -6.27 -34.74 -47.60
CA GLY A 1098 -7.19 -34.03 -48.52
C GLY A 1098 -6.68 -33.78 -49.94
N SER A 1099 -5.40 -33.46 -50.12
CA SER A 1099 -4.74 -33.37 -51.43
C SER A 1099 -3.22 -33.37 -51.19
N PRO A 1100 -2.40 -34.11 -51.94
CA PRO A 1100 -0.94 -34.15 -51.76
C PRO A 1100 -0.23 -32.81 -52.05
N SER A 1101 -0.98 -31.75 -52.38
CA SER A 1101 -0.42 -30.46 -52.80
C SER A 1101 -0.20 -29.43 -51.68
N ALA A 1102 -0.78 -29.58 -50.48
CA ALA A 1102 -0.46 -28.72 -49.33
C ALA A 1102 -0.97 -29.33 -48.01
N PRO A 1103 -0.12 -29.52 -46.98
CA PRO A 1103 -0.59 -29.84 -45.63
C PRO A 1103 -1.40 -28.67 -45.06
N VAL A 1104 -2.45 -28.98 -44.28
CA VAL A 1104 -3.31 -27.96 -43.66
C VAL A 1104 -3.15 -28.04 -42.14
N TRP A 1105 -2.89 -26.90 -41.51
CA TRP A 1105 -2.83 -26.76 -40.06
C TRP A 1105 -4.24 -26.54 -39.50
N LYS A 1106 -4.60 -27.30 -38.45
CA LYS A 1106 -5.86 -27.12 -37.73
C LYS A 1106 -5.61 -27.00 -36.24
N PRO A 1107 -6.22 -26.03 -35.54
CA PRO A 1107 -6.10 -25.91 -34.10
C PRO A 1107 -6.94 -27.00 -33.42
N VAL A 1108 -6.45 -27.52 -32.30
CA VAL A 1108 -7.13 -28.48 -31.44
C VAL A 1108 -7.05 -27.96 -30.01
N VAL A 1109 -8.20 -27.76 -29.37
CA VAL A 1109 -8.26 -27.38 -27.96
C VAL A 1109 -8.00 -28.60 -27.09
N ILE A 1110 -6.78 -28.73 -26.58
CA ILE A 1110 -6.35 -29.85 -25.73
C ILE A 1110 -6.71 -29.64 -24.25
N ALA A 1111 -6.97 -28.40 -23.81
CA ALA A 1111 -7.41 -28.07 -22.45
C ALA A 1111 -8.72 -27.24 -22.47
N ARG A 1112 -9.82 -27.90 -22.86
CA ARG A 1112 -11.11 -27.23 -23.11
C ARG A 1112 -11.61 -26.36 -21.95
N ASP A 1113 -11.54 -26.88 -20.71
CA ASP A 1113 -12.05 -26.17 -19.53
C ASP A 1113 -11.21 -24.95 -19.15
N ASP A 1114 -9.88 -25.04 -19.32
CA ASP A 1114 -8.94 -23.96 -18.98
C ASP A 1114 -9.07 -22.81 -19.99
N VAL A 1115 -9.03 -23.14 -21.29
CA VAL A 1115 -9.21 -22.16 -22.38
C VAL A 1115 -10.58 -21.47 -22.27
N ARG A 1116 -11.65 -22.25 -22.04
CA ARG A 1116 -12.99 -21.69 -21.86
C ARG A 1116 -13.05 -20.76 -20.65
N SER A 1117 -12.52 -21.17 -19.51
CA SER A 1117 -12.53 -20.37 -18.28
C SER A 1117 -11.77 -19.06 -18.47
N HIS A 1118 -10.63 -19.12 -19.16
CA HIS A 1118 -9.80 -17.96 -19.48
C HIS A 1118 -10.51 -16.97 -20.41
N ILE A 1119 -11.16 -17.45 -21.47
CA ILE A 1119 -11.95 -16.60 -22.37
C ILE A 1119 -13.11 -15.95 -21.61
N LEU A 1120 -13.82 -16.70 -20.75
CA LEU A 1120 -14.94 -16.14 -19.96
C LEU A 1120 -14.49 -15.07 -18.97
N SER A 1121 -13.33 -15.22 -18.33
CA SER A 1121 -12.82 -14.20 -17.40
C SER A 1121 -12.42 -12.90 -18.09
N ASN A 1122 -12.13 -12.95 -19.39
CA ASN A 1122 -11.64 -11.80 -20.16
C ASN A 1122 -12.66 -11.23 -21.16
N ALA A 1123 -13.84 -11.85 -21.29
CA ALA A 1123 -14.86 -11.44 -22.28
C ALA A 1123 -15.34 -9.99 -22.10
N ASP A 1124 -15.33 -9.46 -20.86
CA ASP A 1124 -15.75 -8.09 -20.56
C ASP A 1124 -14.68 -7.04 -20.92
N ALA A 1125 -13.41 -7.43 -21.05
CA ALA A 1125 -12.31 -6.53 -21.40
C ALA A 1125 -12.31 -6.12 -22.89
N CYS A 1126 -13.31 -6.56 -23.68
CA CYS A 1126 -13.44 -6.29 -25.13
C CYS A 1126 -12.21 -6.69 -25.96
N VAL A 1127 -11.47 -7.70 -25.51
CA VAL A 1127 -10.33 -8.25 -26.23
C VAL A 1127 -10.82 -9.17 -27.36
N VAL A 1128 -10.59 -8.77 -28.61
CA VAL A 1128 -11.02 -9.53 -29.79
C VAL A 1128 -10.02 -10.65 -30.09
N THR A 1129 -10.32 -11.87 -29.65
CA THR A 1129 -9.72 -13.12 -30.13
C THR A 1129 -10.39 -13.50 -31.46
N LYS A 1130 -9.60 -13.70 -32.54
CA LYS A 1130 -10.17 -14.20 -33.80
C LYS A 1130 -10.20 -15.71 -33.75
N ASP A 1131 -11.41 -16.26 -33.74
CA ASP A 1131 -11.61 -17.70 -33.85
C ASP A 1131 -11.22 -18.20 -35.26
N TYR A 1132 -10.62 -19.39 -35.34
CA TYR A 1132 -10.24 -20.03 -36.59
C TYR A 1132 -11.12 -21.27 -36.81
N GLU A 1133 -11.89 -21.26 -37.90
CA GLU A 1133 -12.86 -22.33 -38.26
C GLU A 1133 -13.90 -22.66 -37.16
N GLY A 1134 -14.17 -21.75 -36.21
CA GLY A 1134 -15.14 -22.00 -35.14
C GLY A 1134 -14.62 -22.85 -33.96
N CYS A 1135 -13.29 -23.00 -33.84
CA CYS A 1135 -12.63 -23.83 -32.84
C CYS A 1135 -12.94 -23.38 -31.40
N LEU A 1136 -12.81 -22.08 -31.11
CA LEU A 1136 -13.09 -21.49 -29.80
C LEU A 1136 -14.60 -21.36 -29.55
N LYS A 1137 -15.39 -21.01 -30.59
CA LYS A 1137 -16.85 -20.99 -30.53
C LYS A 1137 -17.41 -22.33 -30.05
N GLY A 1138 -16.82 -23.45 -30.48
CA GLY A 1138 -17.20 -24.80 -30.08
C GLY A 1138 -16.95 -25.15 -28.60
N LEU A 1139 -16.40 -24.22 -27.80
CA LEU A 1139 -16.26 -24.35 -26.34
C LEU A 1139 -17.49 -23.85 -25.56
N PHE A 1140 -18.40 -23.13 -26.23
CA PHE A 1140 -19.52 -22.45 -25.61
C PHE A 1140 -20.86 -22.97 -26.14
N GLU A 1141 -21.84 -23.04 -25.25
CA GLU A 1141 -23.23 -23.27 -25.66
C GLU A 1141 -23.80 -21.99 -26.30
N GLU A 1142 -24.78 -22.13 -27.19
CA GLU A 1142 -25.39 -20.99 -27.89
C GLU A 1142 -25.98 -19.94 -26.93
N GLU A 1143 -26.48 -20.39 -25.77
CA GLU A 1143 -27.02 -19.54 -24.70
C GLU A 1143 -25.93 -18.75 -23.96
N GLU A 1144 -24.67 -19.22 -23.96
CA GLU A 1144 -23.54 -18.56 -23.28
C GLU A 1144 -22.91 -17.48 -24.17
N LEU A 1145 -23.14 -17.51 -25.49
CA LEU A 1145 -22.66 -16.54 -26.48
C LEU A 1145 -23.40 -15.20 -26.38
N ASN A 1146 -23.25 -14.51 -25.26
CA ASN A 1146 -23.72 -13.13 -25.06
C ASN A 1146 -22.90 -12.13 -25.91
N LEU A 1147 -23.34 -10.87 -25.97
CA LEU A 1147 -22.69 -9.86 -26.82
C LEU A 1147 -21.19 -9.63 -26.50
N PRO A 1148 -20.77 -9.51 -25.22
CA PRO A 1148 -19.35 -9.45 -24.88
C PRO A 1148 -18.54 -10.66 -25.38
N LEU A 1149 -19.05 -11.88 -25.18
CA LEU A 1149 -18.36 -13.09 -25.62
C LEU A 1149 -18.33 -13.24 -27.15
N LYS A 1150 -19.40 -12.84 -27.85
CA LYS A 1150 -19.43 -12.81 -29.32
C LYS A 1150 -18.40 -11.82 -29.89
N ARG A 1151 -18.27 -10.63 -29.28
CA ARG A 1151 -17.21 -9.65 -29.62
C ARG A 1151 -15.83 -10.20 -29.34
N ALA A 1152 -15.65 -10.79 -28.16
CA ALA A 1152 -14.39 -11.38 -27.75
C ALA A 1152 -13.97 -12.52 -28.68
N LEU A 1153 -14.89 -13.27 -29.27
CA LEU A 1153 -14.59 -14.35 -30.24
C LEU A 1153 -14.56 -13.89 -31.71
N GLY A 1154 -14.81 -12.60 -31.98
CA GLY A 1154 -14.88 -12.05 -33.34
C GLY A 1154 -16.04 -12.61 -34.17
N ILE A 1155 -17.15 -13.03 -33.55
CA ILE A 1155 -18.33 -13.65 -34.21
C ILE A 1155 -19.47 -12.62 -34.37
N GLU A 1156 -19.20 -11.31 -34.32
CA GLU A 1156 -20.26 -10.35 -34.63
C GLU A 1156 -20.61 -10.46 -36.12
N ASP A 1157 -21.89 -10.73 -36.41
CA ASP A 1157 -22.43 -10.70 -37.77
C ASP A 1157 -22.30 -9.27 -38.29
N ASP A 1158 -21.50 -9.08 -39.34
CA ASP A 1158 -21.58 -7.93 -40.24
C ASP A 1158 -22.96 -7.97 -40.95
N GLY A 1159 -24.04 -7.61 -40.24
CA GLY A 1159 -25.35 -7.24 -40.79
C GLY A 1159 -26.08 -8.24 -41.68
#